data_AF-A0A821BDQ1-F1
#
_entry.id   AF-A0A821BDQ1-F1
#
_cell.length_a   1.000
_cell.length_b   1.000
_cell.length_c   1.000
_cell.angle_alpha   90.00
_cell.angle_beta   90.00
_cell.angle_gamma   90.00
#
_symmetry.space_group_name_H-M   'P 1'
#
loop_
_entity.id
_entity.type
_entity.pdbx_description
1 polymer ?
#
loop_
_entity_poly.entity_id
_entity_poly.type
_entity_poly.pdbx_seq_one_letter_code
_entity_poly.pdbx_strand_id
1 'polypeptide(L)'
;MSTHLKVGEKLCQKCFASLSNVLDDSFDLERMDIKFEEQLNDDQFSNAAENISTPSIEEHLHVKQSAKEELNAVFMVLHMEKIRDDRRQKKIREQVDSVYRYMQYLCGLLEDKDFNEVIDPNPHSISINESNQILQGVKELFKQSTWQEQIHLMTIAPHNWGRIELSQWFGSTDHHAREAILLRQDQYVLAYPEYCRGNMTLAEETIVSVVQFYLQDGVSRISSNTKDVLKINGELVPVRFMEMPIREALRTFYEDNPTAFNDYMNTKQLANTKLTKITVSNLIDLVICGTPVEDCFLGTCDQCNSITPSLILGHELGDSEDDEKCSWSLWKTSDKKVDLHQICGIFASLLDEIDEKWSNFLIHSYINREQRTYINELRTKSSCQSYAVAQMDFAENYTFLRQREVQAAHWNYQQVTLFTVHIKVGNEHKNMVLISDYMRHDTVFVHCAQGRIVDFLRNNYPQVTKISYLSDGAPAHFKNHSNIINLLYHQDDFAIFASWTFSASGHGKGPCDGIGAAVKSSANRAVLHSSTVFLSVEDFLKFTKKFNEDSAKSSQRNEPPSNVYFLQRDAIERNTRELLMERWNKTRGRAKGIRTYHQFDPQNDGCMLCRRTSNSMETDKFYLQKEHKTEEKLLLLRQVNTFQDIAVQNFVIIEHNDIRYLAQILEVDLVKENLLIQSYKPPFPIQSHYTNLVKFRKNLNIDLQDVIACLLVEPTIGKRGQLTLSREQFIEIQNFSR
;
A
#
# COMPACT_ATOMS: atom_id res chain seq x y z
N MET A 1 -19.71 -20.45 33.31
CA MET A 1 -18.44 -21.14 33.02
C MET A 1 -17.56 -20.19 32.24
N SER A 2 -16.41 -19.87 32.81
CA SER A 2 -15.39 -18.94 32.32
C SER A 2 -14.70 -19.45 31.06
N THR A 3 -14.57 -18.61 30.03
CA THR A 3 -13.59 -18.79 28.97
C THR A 3 -12.68 -17.58 28.90
N HIS A 4 -11.58 -17.68 29.66
CA HIS A 4 -10.37 -16.91 29.43
C HIS A 4 -9.87 -17.19 28.00
N LEU A 5 -9.85 -16.17 27.14
CA LEU A 5 -8.97 -16.15 25.98
C LEU A 5 -7.59 -15.68 26.44
N LYS A 6 -6.64 -16.61 26.41
CA LYS A 6 -5.22 -16.32 26.61
C LYS A 6 -4.64 -15.61 25.38
N VAL A 7 -3.82 -14.62 25.69
CA VAL A 7 -2.94 -13.79 24.86
C VAL A 7 -2.19 -14.59 23.79
N GLY A 8 -2.20 -14.11 22.54
CA GLY A 8 -1.52 -14.80 21.44
C GLY A 8 -1.21 -14.01 20.16
N GLU A 9 -1.74 -12.83 19.89
CA GLU A 9 -1.29 -12.00 18.76
C GLU A 9 -1.28 -10.53 19.18
N LYS A 10 -0.10 -10.03 19.54
CA LYS A 10 0.07 -8.63 19.91
C LYS A 10 0.15 -7.80 18.63
N LEU A 11 -0.79 -6.87 18.47
CA LEU A 11 -0.67 -5.74 17.55
C LEU A 11 0.70 -5.05 17.70
N CYS A 12 1.20 -4.55 16.58
CA CYS A 12 2.50 -3.91 16.44
C CYS A 12 2.65 -2.58 17.16
N GLN A 13 3.86 -2.31 17.66
CA GLN A 13 4.28 -1.01 18.19
C GLN A 13 4.13 0.17 17.22
N LYS A 14 4.11 0.00 15.89
CA LYS A 14 3.80 1.07 14.90
C LYS A 14 2.33 1.45 14.81
N CYS A 15 1.44 0.47 14.97
CA CYS A 15 0.01 0.75 15.15
C CYS A 15 -0.20 1.50 16.47
N PHE A 16 0.67 1.24 17.46
CA PHE A 16 0.70 1.94 18.75
C PHE A 16 1.46 3.28 18.74
N ALA A 17 2.40 3.53 17.82
CA ALA A 17 3.27 4.72 17.83
C ALA A 17 2.90 5.77 16.78
N SER A 18 2.01 5.47 15.82
CA SER A 18 1.32 6.52 15.06
C SER A 18 0.48 7.45 15.97
N LEU A 19 0.34 7.07 17.25
CA LEU A 19 -0.16 7.88 18.36
C LEU A 19 0.85 8.86 19.01
N SER A 20 2.17 8.74 18.82
CA SER A 20 3.11 9.27 19.83
C SER A 20 3.70 10.66 19.55
N ASN A 21 3.73 11.18 18.32
CA ASN A 21 4.51 12.40 18.06
C ASN A 21 3.69 13.45 17.29
N VAL A 22 3.01 14.35 18.03
CA VAL A 22 3.29 15.80 18.09
C VAL A 22 2.58 16.35 19.35
N LEU A 23 3.34 16.38 20.45
CA LEU A 23 3.19 17.24 21.64
C LEU A 23 4.63 17.78 21.84
N ASP A 24 4.91 19.07 21.93
CA ASP A 24 4.49 20.10 22.90
C ASP A 24 4.46 21.50 22.21
N ASP A 25 3.80 22.58 22.65
CA ASP A 25 3.45 23.02 24.00
C ASP A 25 2.36 24.13 24.01
N SER A 26 1.55 24.12 25.08
CA SER A 26 0.84 25.19 25.81
C SER A 26 -0.08 26.26 25.15
N PHE A 27 -1.34 26.32 25.66
CA PHE A 27 -2.23 27.48 26.00
C PHE A 27 -2.19 28.76 25.11
N ASP A 28 -3.28 29.38 24.66
CA ASP A 28 -4.42 29.92 25.43
C ASP A 28 -5.58 30.34 24.49
N LEU A 29 -6.75 30.61 25.08
CA LEU A 29 -7.94 31.19 24.46
C LEU A 29 -7.76 32.67 24.04
N GLU A 30 -8.55 33.08 23.03
CA GLU A 30 -8.97 34.45 22.66
C GLU A 30 -8.42 35.11 21.36
N ARG A 31 -9.41 35.48 20.50
CA ARG A 31 -9.56 36.70 19.69
C ARG A 31 -8.57 37.09 18.56
N MET A 32 -9.20 37.36 17.40
CA MET A 32 -9.11 38.56 16.53
C MET A 32 -8.73 38.37 15.06
N ASP A 33 -9.69 38.81 14.22
CA ASP A 33 -9.60 39.65 13.02
C ASP A 33 -8.40 39.55 12.09
N ILE A 34 -8.67 39.14 10.84
CA ILE A 34 -7.89 39.61 9.68
C ILE A 34 -8.83 39.98 8.54
N LYS A 35 -8.78 41.28 8.19
CA LYS A 35 -9.37 41.92 7.01
C LYS A 35 -8.80 41.30 5.73
N PHE A 36 -9.64 41.04 4.73
CA PHE A 36 -9.22 40.91 3.34
C PHE A 36 -9.82 42.07 2.55
N GLU A 37 -8.96 43.02 2.17
CA GLU A 37 -9.24 44.02 1.16
C GLU A 37 -9.15 43.40 -0.23
N GLU A 38 -10.04 43.90 -1.09
CA GLU A 38 -10.26 43.57 -2.49
C GLU A 38 -9.05 43.90 -3.38
N GLN A 39 -8.96 43.19 -4.51
CA GLN A 39 -8.85 43.79 -5.85
C GLN A 39 -8.72 42.68 -6.90
N LEU A 40 -9.77 42.43 -7.68
CA LEU A 40 -9.62 42.08 -9.09
C LEU A 40 -10.82 42.63 -9.87
N ASN A 41 -10.49 43.46 -10.84
CA ASN A 41 -11.37 44.34 -11.61
C ASN A 41 -12.36 43.57 -12.49
N ASP A 42 -13.61 44.06 -12.50
CA ASP A 42 -14.56 43.94 -13.59
C ASP A 42 -14.01 44.69 -14.81
N ASP A 43 -13.89 44.00 -15.94
CA ASP A 43 -14.14 44.51 -17.30
C ASP A 43 -13.50 43.56 -18.32
N GLN A 44 -14.30 42.61 -18.83
CA GLN A 44 -14.28 42.13 -20.22
C GLN A 44 -15.31 40.99 -20.38
N PHE A 45 -16.59 41.32 -20.17
CA PHE A 45 -17.71 40.54 -20.71
C PHE A 45 -18.67 41.51 -21.39
N SER A 46 -18.38 41.83 -22.65
CA SER A 46 -19.35 42.34 -23.61
C SER A 46 -18.77 42.20 -25.00
N ASN A 47 -19.57 41.65 -25.91
CA ASN A 47 -19.35 41.50 -27.36
C ASN A 47 -18.86 40.12 -27.80
N ALA A 48 -19.81 39.20 -28.00
CA ALA A 48 -19.91 38.38 -29.21
C ALA A 48 -21.17 37.49 -29.13
N ALA A 49 -22.34 38.10 -29.23
CA ALA A 49 -23.57 37.40 -29.56
C ALA A 49 -24.18 38.13 -30.75
N GLU A 50 -23.63 37.94 -31.94
CA GLU A 50 -24.27 38.24 -33.23
C GLU A 50 -23.36 37.73 -34.38
N ASN A 51 -23.99 37.08 -35.36
CA ASN A 51 -23.48 36.50 -36.62
C ASN A 51 -23.18 34.99 -36.62
N ILE A 52 -24.23 34.25 -37.00
CA ILE A 52 -24.19 32.88 -37.53
C ILE A 52 -23.63 32.95 -38.96
N SER A 53 -22.55 32.23 -39.21
CA SER A 53 -22.16 31.74 -40.54
C SER A 53 -21.49 30.39 -40.34
N THR A 54 -21.95 29.38 -41.08
CA THR A 54 -21.56 27.97 -40.97
C THR A 54 -20.04 27.77 -41.09
N PRO A 55 -19.37 27.11 -40.12
CA PRO A 55 -17.94 26.87 -40.21
C PRO A 55 -17.57 25.43 -40.60
N SER A 56 -16.46 25.32 -41.32
CA SER A 56 -15.86 24.08 -41.80
C SER A 56 -15.12 23.29 -40.70
N ILE A 57 -14.81 22.03 -41.02
CA ILE A 57 -14.29 20.93 -40.18
C ILE A 57 -13.13 21.28 -39.21
N GLU A 58 -12.38 22.36 -39.41
CA GLU A 58 -11.27 22.76 -38.53
C GLU A 58 -11.69 23.41 -37.19
N GLU A 59 -12.94 23.88 -37.04
CA GLU A 59 -13.40 24.44 -35.76
C GLU A 59 -13.77 23.39 -34.69
N HIS A 60 -13.91 22.11 -35.06
CA HIS A 60 -14.26 21.04 -34.11
C HIS A 60 -13.14 20.69 -33.11
N LEU A 61 -11.88 21.04 -33.40
CA LEU A 61 -10.77 20.79 -32.49
C LEU A 61 -10.73 21.81 -31.34
N HIS A 62 -11.13 23.06 -31.63
CA HIS A 62 -11.14 24.14 -30.65
C HIS A 62 -12.28 23.99 -29.63
N VAL A 63 -13.43 23.48 -30.07
CA VAL A 63 -14.59 23.15 -29.21
C VAL A 63 -14.26 22.02 -28.24
N LYS A 64 -13.47 21.01 -28.66
CA LYS A 64 -13.01 19.92 -27.75
C LYS A 64 -12.02 20.40 -26.68
N GLN A 65 -11.18 21.39 -26.98
CA GLN A 65 -10.26 21.96 -25.99
C GLN A 65 -10.97 22.88 -25.01
N SER A 66 -11.90 23.72 -25.49
CA SER A 66 -12.73 24.58 -24.64
C SER A 66 -13.64 23.77 -23.71
N ALA A 67 -14.27 22.69 -24.20
CA ALA A 67 -15.10 21.81 -23.37
C ALA A 67 -14.29 21.11 -22.25
N LYS A 68 -13.00 20.82 -22.47
CA LYS A 68 -12.12 20.21 -21.47
C LYS A 68 -11.69 21.20 -20.37
N GLU A 69 -11.50 22.46 -20.74
CA GLU A 69 -11.19 23.53 -19.79
C GLU A 69 -12.41 23.88 -18.93
N GLU A 70 -13.62 23.88 -19.51
CA GLU A 70 -14.87 24.07 -18.77
C GLU A 70 -15.23 22.88 -17.87
N LEU A 71 -14.95 21.64 -18.28
CA LEU A 71 -15.08 20.44 -17.42
C LEU A 71 -14.13 20.47 -16.22
N ASN A 72 -12.92 21.00 -16.39
CA ASN A 72 -11.99 21.21 -15.29
C ASN A 72 -12.47 22.31 -14.32
N ALA A 73 -13.13 23.35 -14.83
CA ALA A 73 -13.76 24.37 -14.00
C ALA A 73 -14.94 23.79 -13.19
N VAL A 74 -15.76 22.92 -13.80
CA VAL A 74 -16.85 22.19 -13.12
C VAL A 74 -16.30 21.27 -12.01
N PHE A 75 -15.17 20.58 -12.25
CA PHE A 75 -14.52 19.74 -11.25
C PHE A 75 -13.98 20.55 -10.05
N MET A 76 -13.52 21.78 -10.28
CA MET A 76 -13.11 22.69 -9.19
C MET A 76 -14.30 23.20 -8.37
N VAL A 77 -15.47 23.40 -8.97
CA VAL A 77 -16.67 23.90 -8.28
C VAL A 77 -17.35 22.83 -7.43
N LEU A 78 -17.33 21.56 -7.85
CA LEU A 78 -17.93 20.44 -7.12
C LEU A 78 -17.15 20.00 -5.86
N HIS A 79 -15.93 20.54 -5.63
CA HIS A 79 -15.07 20.20 -4.49
C HIS A 79 -15.02 21.26 -3.38
N MET A 80 -15.93 22.23 -3.35
CA MET A 80 -16.03 23.17 -2.21
C MET A 80 -17.18 22.81 -1.26
N GLU A 81 -16.86 22.13 -0.16
CA GLU A 81 -17.78 22.01 0.97
C GLU A 81 -17.90 23.33 1.75
N LYS A 82 -19.16 23.68 2.04
CA LYS A 82 -19.66 24.66 3.05
C LYS A 82 -19.44 26.15 2.75
N ILE A 83 -20.37 26.74 1.98
CA ILE A 83 -20.60 28.20 1.92
C ILE A 83 -22.01 28.52 2.46
N ARG A 84 -22.08 29.39 3.47
CA ARG A 84 -23.28 29.76 4.26
C ARG A 84 -24.12 30.91 3.68
N ASP A 85 -23.89 31.34 2.43
CA ASP A 85 -24.45 32.58 1.89
C ASP A 85 -25.44 32.32 0.71
N ASP A 86 -26.72 32.60 0.93
CA ASP A 86 -27.85 32.22 0.05
C ASP A 86 -27.80 32.85 -1.34
N ARG A 87 -27.23 34.06 -1.47
CA ARG A 87 -27.12 34.75 -2.77
C ARG A 87 -26.09 34.08 -3.68
N ARG A 88 -25.00 33.55 -3.12
CA ARG A 88 -23.98 32.81 -3.89
C ARG A 88 -24.49 31.43 -4.30
N GLN A 89 -25.25 30.74 -3.45
CA GLN A 89 -25.87 29.47 -3.83
C GLN A 89 -26.86 29.62 -4.99
N LYS A 90 -27.61 30.73 -5.05
CA LYS A 90 -28.53 30.99 -6.16
C LYS A 90 -27.79 31.18 -7.49
N LYS A 91 -26.70 31.96 -7.49
CA LYS A 91 -25.86 32.16 -8.68
C LYS A 91 -25.19 30.87 -9.16
N ILE A 92 -24.72 30.02 -8.23
CA ILE A 92 -24.14 28.71 -8.55
C ILE A 92 -25.20 27.77 -9.11
N ARG A 93 -26.42 27.74 -8.55
CA ARG A 93 -27.55 26.97 -9.10
C ARG A 93 -27.91 27.41 -10.51
N GLU A 94 -27.96 28.71 -10.77
CA GLU A 94 -28.22 29.25 -12.11
C GLU A 94 -27.12 28.88 -13.11
N GLN A 95 -25.85 28.86 -12.68
CA GLN A 95 -24.74 28.40 -13.53
C GLN A 95 -24.80 26.90 -13.81
N VAL A 96 -25.08 26.08 -12.79
CA VAL A 96 -25.25 24.62 -12.94
C VAL A 96 -26.43 24.29 -13.86
N ASP A 97 -27.55 25.00 -13.75
CA ASP A 97 -28.70 24.84 -14.64
C ASP A 97 -28.36 25.24 -16.09
N SER A 98 -27.54 26.27 -16.30
CA SER A 98 -27.10 26.64 -17.66
C SER A 98 -26.20 25.58 -18.28
N VAL A 99 -25.31 24.98 -17.50
CA VAL A 99 -24.44 23.86 -17.93
C VAL A 99 -25.27 22.62 -18.22
N TYR A 100 -26.29 22.34 -17.40
CA TYR A 100 -27.19 21.21 -17.61
C TYR A 100 -27.99 21.36 -18.91
N ARG A 101 -28.46 22.58 -19.23
CA ARG A 101 -29.13 22.88 -20.52
C ARG A 101 -28.16 22.76 -21.71
N TYR A 102 -26.91 23.17 -21.53
CA TYR A 102 -25.90 23.02 -22.58
C TYR A 102 -25.51 21.56 -22.80
N MET A 103 -25.43 20.75 -21.75
CA MET A 103 -25.25 19.30 -21.86
C MET A 103 -26.45 18.62 -22.54
N GLN A 104 -27.68 19.04 -22.22
CA GLN A 104 -28.88 18.55 -22.92
C GLN A 104 -28.88 18.92 -24.41
N TYR A 105 -28.41 20.13 -24.74
CA TYR A 105 -28.23 20.55 -26.13
C TYR A 105 -27.13 19.76 -26.86
N LEU A 106 -26.00 19.47 -26.20
CA LEU A 106 -24.94 18.61 -26.74
C LEU A 106 -25.39 17.16 -26.91
N CYS A 107 -26.20 16.63 -25.99
CA CYS A 107 -26.82 15.32 -26.14
C CYS A 107 -27.80 15.29 -27.32
N GLY A 108 -28.63 16.33 -27.50
CA GLY A 108 -29.49 16.45 -28.68
C GLY A 108 -28.70 16.56 -29.99
N LEU A 109 -27.55 17.24 -30.00
CA LEU A 109 -26.64 17.31 -31.14
C LEU A 109 -25.90 15.99 -31.44
N LEU A 110 -25.79 15.09 -30.45
CA LEU A 110 -25.24 13.74 -30.60
C LEU A 110 -26.28 12.73 -31.09
N GLU A 111 -27.57 13.01 -30.88
CA GLU A 111 -28.69 12.20 -31.40
C GLU A 111 -28.93 12.41 -32.91
N ASP A 112 -28.54 13.58 -33.47
CA ASP A 112 -28.80 13.97 -34.87
C ASP A 112 -27.61 13.81 -35.84
N LYS A 113 -26.53 13.13 -35.46
CA LYS A 113 -25.42 12.84 -36.37
C LYS A 113 -25.17 11.34 -36.49
N ASP A 114 -25.63 10.77 -37.59
CA ASP A 114 -25.17 9.52 -38.16
C ASP A 114 -23.63 9.47 -38.15
N PHE A 115 -23.05 8.84 -37.13
CA PHE A 115 -21.63 8.54 -37.08
C PHE A 115 -21.43 7.13 -37.61
N ASN A 116 -20.80 7.05 -38.78
CA ASN A 116 -20.24 5.84 -39.36
C ASN A 116 -19.54 4.99 -38.29
N GLU A 117 -20.16 3.85 -37.99
CA GLU A 117 -19.66 2.82 -37.10
C GLU A 117 -18.34 2.24 -37.64
N VAL A 118 -17.40 2.05 -36.73
CA VAL A 118 -16.35 1.05 -36.90
C VAL A 118 -17.06 -0.28 -37.03
N ILE A 119 -16.96 -0.90 -38.22
CA ILE A 119 -17.57 -2.18 -38.53
C ILE A 119 -16.99 -3.24 -37.58
N ASP A 120 -17.75 -3.53 -36.53
CA ASP A 120 -17.67 -4.79 -35.79
C ASP A 120 -17.98 -5.91 -36.79
N PRO A 121 -17.10 -6.91 -36.99
CA PRO A 121 -17.34 -7.98 -37.95
C PRO A 121 -18.52 -8.90 -37.55
N ASN A 122 -19.21 -8.61 -36.44
CA ASN A 122 -20.41 -9.32 -36.02
C ASN A 122 -21.69 -8.72 -36.67
N PRO A 123 -22.37 -9.43 -37.59
CA PRO A 123 -23.58 -8.92 -38.29
C PRO A 123 -24.83 -8.78 -37.40
N HIS A 124 -24.67 -8.82 -36.08
CA HIS A 124 -25.72 -8.82 -35.07
C HIS A 124 -25.42 -7.88 -33.89
N SER A 125 -24.65 -6.80 -34.10
CA SER A 125 -24.38 -5.80 -33.07
C SER A 125 -25.69 -5.14 -32.59
N ILE A 126 -26.03 -5.37 -31.32
CA ILE A 126 -27.21 -4.79 -30.66
C ILE A 126 -26.93 -3.31 -30.40
N SER A 127 -27.81 -2.42 -30.84
CA SER A 127 -27.70 -0.99 -30.54
C SER A 127 -27.84 -0.70 -29.04
N ILE A 128 -27.34 0.44 -28.56
CA ILE A 128 -27.47 0.85 -27.16
C ILE A 128 -28.96 0.90 -26.74
N ASN A 129 -29.85 1.31 -27.64
CA ASN A 129 -31.27 1.35 -27.38
C ASN A 129 -31.89 -0.06 -27.24
N GLU A 130 -31.54 -0.99 -28.14
CA GLU A 130 -31.99 -2.38 -28.04
C GLU A 130 -31.43 -3.08 -26.80
N SER A 131 -30.18 -2.79 -26.41
CA SER A 131 -29.59 -3.26 -25.16
C SER A 131 -30.35 -2.75 -23.94
N ASN A 132 -30.72 -1.46 -23.93
CA ASN A 132 -31.53 -0.89 -22.84
C ASN A 132 -32.93 -1.50 -22.78
N GLN A 133 -33.55 -1.80 -23.92
CA GLN A 133 -34.83 -2.50 -23.98
C GLN A 133 -34.74 -3.92 -23.40
N ILE A 134 -33.67 -4.66 -23.71
CA ILE A 134 -33.42 -5.99 -23.14
C ILE A 134 -33.24 -5.89 -21.61
N LEU A 135 -32.41 -4.96 -21.14
CA LEU A 135 -32.17 -4.76 -19.70
C LEU A 135 -33.44 -4.33 -18.96
N GLN A 136 -34.28 -3.50 -19.57
CA GLN A 136 -35.57 -3.12 -19.01
C GLN A 136 -36.55 -4.30 -18.96
N GLY A 137 -36.59 -5.12 -20.01
CA GLY A 137 -37.36 -6.37 -20.03
C GLY A 137 -36.94 -7.33 -18.91
N VAL A 138 -35.64 -7.44 -18.63
CA VAL A 138 -35.12 -8.23 -17.49
C VAL A 138 -35.60 -7.67 -16.15
N LYS A 139 -35.63 -6.34 -15.96
CA LYS A 139 -36.17 -5.73 -14.72
C LYS A 139 -37.67 -5.92 -14.57
N GLU A 140 -38.42 -5.88 -15.66
CA GLU A 140 -39.86 -6.14 -15.65
C GLU A 140 -40.16 -7.60 -15.33
N LEU A 141 -39.40 -8.53 -15.92
CA LEU A 141 -39.48 -9.95 -15.61
C LEU A 141 -39.13 -10.22 -14.14
N PHE A 142 -38.07 -9.61 -13.62
CA PHE A 142 -37.64 -9.73 -12.22
C PHE A 142 -38.78 -9.36 -11.24
N LYS A 143 -39.52 -8.27 -11.50
CA LYS A 143 -40.64 -7.84 -10.66
C LYS A 143 -41.81 -8.82 -10.64
N GLN A 144 -41.96 -9.62 -11.69
CA GLN A 144 -43.06 -10.60 -11.83
C GLN A 144 -42.63 -12.03 -11.46
N SER A 145 -41.34 -12.25 -11.22
CA SER A 145 -40.74 -13.56 -11.02
C SER A 145 -40.84 -14.04 -9.57
N THR A 146 -40.77 -15.36 -9.40
CA THR A 146 -40.64 -15.99 -8.07
C THR A 146 -39.25 -15.73 -7.48
N TRP A 147 -39.08 -15.96 -6.17
CA TRP A 147 -37.80 -15.78 -5.46
C TRP A 147 -36.62 -16.50 -6.14
N GLN A 148 -36.83 -17.73 -6.59
CA GLN A 148 -35.79 -18.54 -7.26
C GLN A 148 -35.42 -17.97 -8.63
N GLU A 149 -36.43 -17.54 -9.39
CA GLU A 149 -36.24 -16.90 -10.69
C GLU A 149 -35.60 -15.52 -10.55
N GLN A 150 -35.87 -14.80 -9.47
CA GLN A 150 -35.22 -13.52 -9.15
C GLN A 150 -33.71 -13.71 -8.96
N ILE A 151 -33.28 -14.67 -8.14
CA ILE A 151 -31.84 -14.98 -7.95
C ILE A 151 -31.21 -15.45 -9.27
N HIS A 152 -31.89 -16.34 -9.98
CA HIS A 152 -31.47 -16.81 -11.30
C HIS A 152 -31.21 -15.66 -12.28
N LEU A 153 -32.14 -14.72 -12.40
CA LEU A 153 -32.00 -13.55 -13.29
C LEU A 153 -30.89 -12.60 -12.84
N MET A 154 -30.65 -12.47 -11.54
CA MET A 154 -29.58 -11.62 -11.00
C MET A 154 -28.18 -12.13 -11.35
N THR A 155 -28.00 -13.42 -11.63
CA THR A 155 -26.71 -13.97 -12.08
C THR A 155 -26.23 -13.42 -13.44
N ILE A 156 -27.13 -12.80 -14.23
CA ILE A 156 -26.81 -12.19 -15.53
C ILE A 156 -25.95 -10.93 -15.37
N ALA A 157 -25.96 -10.30 -14.19
CA ALA A 157 -25.24 -9.06 -13.96
C ALA A 157 -23.73 -9.19 -14.25
N PRO A 158 -23.04 -8.07 -14.56
CA PRO A 158 -21.60 -8.07 -14.76
C PRO A 158 -20.83 -8.68 -13.57
N HIS A 159 -19.70 -9.33 -13.88
CA HIS A 159 -18.88 -10.03 -12.88
C HIS A 159 -18.29 -9.08 -11.82
N ASN A 160 -18.00 -7.84 -12.20
CA ASN A 160 -17.41 -6.81 -11.36
C ASN A 160 -18.40 -6.08 -10.43
N TRP A 161 -19.71 -6.38 -10.50
CA TRP A 161 -20.71 -5.75 -9.64
C TRP A 161 -20.72 -6.37 -8.24
N GLY A 162 -20.65 -5.52 -7.22
CA GLY A 162 -20.79 -5.93 -5.82
C GLY A 162 -22.24 -6.06 -5.36
N ARG A 163 -22.45 -6.60 -4.15
CA ARG A 163 -23.80 -6.83 -3.56
C ARG A 163 -24.69 -5.58 -3.57
N ILE A 164 -24.11 -4.42 -3.23
CA ILE A 164 -24.83 -3.14 -3.10
C ILE A 164 -25.30 -2.66 -4.48
N GLU A 165 -24.41 -2.68 -5.48
CA GLU A 165 -24.73 -2.25 -6.84
C GLU A 165 -25.79 -3.16 -7.47
N LEU A 166 -25.64 -4.47 -7.27
CA LEU A 166 -26.58 -5.47 -7.76
C LEU A 166 -27.97 -5.31 -7.12
N SER A 167 -28.02 -5.16 -5.80
CA SER A 167 -29.24 -4.92 -5.03
C SER A 167 -29.94 -3.63 -5.46
N GLN A 168 -29.19 -2.53 -5.61
CA GLN A 168 -29.74 -1.24 -6.04
C GLN A 168 -30.27 -1.28 -7.49
N TRP A 169 -29.60 -2.00 -8.38
CA TRP A 169 -30.00 -2.05 -9.79
C TRP A 169 -31.30 -2.83 -10.00
N PHE A 170 -31.46 -3.96 -9.32
CA PHE A 170 -32.67 -4.80 -9.38
C PHE A 170 -33.77 -4.35 -8.39
N GLY A 171 -33.43 -3.58 -7.35
CA GLY A 171 -34.35 -3.22 -6.27
C GLY A 171 -34.70 -4.40 -5.37
N SER A 172 -33.75 -5.31 -5.15
CA SER A 172 -33.92 -6.54 -4.39
C SER A 172 -33.50 -6.38 -2.92
N THR A 173 -33.66 -7.42 -2.11
CA THR A 173 -33.01 -7.47 -0.78
C THR A 173 -31.52 -7.81 -0.93
N ASP A 174 -30.72 -7.48 0.07
CA ASP A 174 -29.28 -7.81 0.09
C ASP A 174 -29.07 -9.33 0.00
N HIS A 175 -29.96 -10.11 0.62
CA HIS A 175 -29.93 -11.58 0.55
C HIS A 175 -30.01 -12.13 -0.90
N HIS A 176 -30.92 -11.61 -1.73
CA HIS A 176 -31.00 -12.06 -3.14
C HIS A 176 -29.72 -11.75 -3.91
N ALA A 177 -29.11 -10.59 -3.65
CA ALA A 177 -27.86 -10.20 -4.28
C ALA A 177 -26.70 -11.11 -3.84
N ARG A 178 -26.67 -11.50 -2.56
CA ARG A 178 -25.66 -12.44 -2.02
C ARG A 178 -25.78 -13.81 -2.69
N GLU A 179 -26.97 -14.41 -2.66
CA GLU A 179 -27.24 -15.72 -3.26
C GLU A 179 -26.89 -15.76 -4.76
N ALA A 180 -27.26 -14.73 -5.51
CA ALA A 180 -26.99 -14.66 -6.94
C ALA A 180 -25.49 -14.59 -7.28
N ILE A 181 -24.69 -13.88 -6.48
CA ILE A 181 -23.24 -13.78 -6.70
C ILE A 181 -22.55 -15.13 -6.44
N LEU A 182 -22.93 -15.82 -5.36
CA LEU A 182 -22.38 -17.15 -5.02
C LEU A 182 -22.77 -18.20 -6.05
N LEU A 183 -24.06 -18.25 -6.42
CA LEU A 183 -24.59 -19.21 -7.40
C LEU A 183 -23.91 -19.09 -8.77
N ARG A 184 -23.57 -17.86 -9.18
CA ARG A 184 -22.85 -17.57 -10.43
C ARG A 184 -21.43 -18.12 -10.43
N GLN A 185 -20.78 -18.24 -9.26
CA GLN A 185 -19.41 -18.75 -9.13
C GLN A 185 -19.34 -20.27 -9.13
N ASP A 186 -20.29 -20.95 -8.48
CA ASP A 186 -20.27 -22.41 -8.31
C ASP A 186 -20.79 -23.16 -9.53
N GLN A 187 -21.82 -22.63 -10.19
CA GLN A 187 -22.51 -23.28 -11.30
C GLN A 187 -22.13 -22.53 -12.59
N TYR A 188 -22.95 -21.58 -13.08
CA TYR A 188 -22.67 -20.64 -14.20
C TYR A 188 -23.74 -19.51 -14.23
N VAL A 189 -23.66 -18.56 -15.17
CA VAL A 189 -24.73 -17.56 -15.42
C VAL A 189 -26.04 -18.26 -15.81
N LEU A 190 -27.18 -17.80 -15.28
CA LEU A 190 -28.50 -18.44 -15.36
C LEU A 190 -28.59 -19.81 -14.66
N ALA A 191 -27.85 -20.02 -13.57
CA ALA A 191 -28.07 -21.17 -12.70
C ALA A 191 -29.34 -20.99 -11.83
N TYR A 192 -29.98 -22.09 -11.45
CA TYR A 192 -31.09 -22.09 -10.49
C TYR A 192 -30.56 -22.42 -9.08
N PRO A 193 -31.00 -21.71 -8.02
CA PRO A 193 -30.56 -22.00 -6.66
C PRO A 193 -31.08 -23.39 -6.24
N GLU A 194 -30.17 -24.26 -5.78
CA GLU A 194 -30.53 -25.57 -5.23
C GLU A 194 -31.19 -25.40 -3.86
N TYR A 195 -32.41 -25.90 -3.72
CA TYR A 195 -33.22 -25.66 -2.53
C TYR A 195 -33.06 -26.80 -1.52
N CYS A 196 -32.26 -26.58 -0.47
CA CYS A 196 -32.28 -27.43 0.74
C CYS A 196 -33.39 -26.94 1.68
N ARG A 197 -34.61 -27.46 1.52
CA ARG A 197 -35.74 -27.14 2.40
C ARG A 197 -35.43 -27.58 3.84
N GLY A 198 -35.11 -26.62 4.71
CA GLY A 198 -34.88 -26.81 6.15
C GLY A 198 -36.11 -27.17 6.99
N ASN A 199 -37.10 -27.86 6.42
CA ASN A 199 -38.22 -28.43 7.17
C ASN A 199 -38.42 -29.88 6.74
N MET A 200 -37.60 -30.79 7.29
CA MET A 200 -38.02 -32.19 7.37
C MET A 200 -39.24 -32.23 8.30
N THR A 201 -40.41 -32.53 7.76
CA THR A 201 -41.57 -32.87 8.56
C THR A 201 -41.22 -34.11 9.39
N LEU A 202 -41.28 -34.00 10.72
CA LEU A 202 -41.11 -35.15 11.60
C LEU A 202 -42.12 -36.23 11.21
N ALA A 203 -41.66 -37.49 11.13
CA ALA A 203 -42.56 -38.60 10.86
C ALA A 203 -43.67 -38.62 11.91
N GLU A 204 -44.90 -38.86 11.47
CA GLU A 204 -46.09 -38.84 12.33
C GLU A 204 -45.94 -39.85 13.50
N GLU A 205 -45.24 -40.96 13.26
CA GLU A 205 -44.85 -41.96 14.25
C GLU A 205 -43.95 -41.39 15.37
N THR A 206 -43.02 -40.50 15.02
CA THR A 206 -42.13 -39.82 15.97
C THR A 206 -42.92 -38.82 16.81
N ILE A 207 -43.84 -38.08 16.19
CA ILE A 207 -44.71 -37.12 16.91
C ILE A 207 -45.57 -37.85 17.93
N VAL A 208 -46.20 -38.97 17.53
CA VAL A 208 -47.00 -39.81 18.42
C VAL A 208 -46.15 -40.35 19.59
N SER A 209 -44.93 -40.78 19.30
CA SER A 209 -44.00 -41.30 20.33
C SER A 209 -43.59 -40.22 21.34
N VAL A 210 -43.32 -39.00 20.88
CA VAL A 210 -43.00 -37.85 21.74
C VAL A 210 -44.21 -37.47 22.60
N VAL A 211 -45.40 -37.40 22.02
CA VAL A 211 -46.63 -37.06 22.76
C VAL A 211 -46.93 -38.13 23.81
N GLN A 212 -46.82 -39.42 23.47
CA GLN A 212 -46.98 -40.53 24.41
C GLN A 212 -46.00 -40.43 25.58
N PHE A 213 -44.72 -40.13 25.32
CA PHE A 213 -43.71 -39.96 26.37
C PHE A 213 -44.06 -38.84 27.35
N TYR A 214 -44.49 -37.67 26.85
CA TYR A 214 -44.90 -36.56 27.72
C TYR A 214 -46.16 -36.87 28.53
N LEU A 215 -47.00 -37.82 28.11
CA LEU A 215 -48.20 -38.23 28.85
C LEU A 215 -47.94 -39.28 29.94
N GLN A 216 -46.72 -39.83 30.02
CA GLN A 216 -46.37 -40.83 31.03
C GLN A 216 -46.25 -40.24 32.44
N ASP A 217 -46.72 -41.00 33.42
CA ASP A 217 -46.58 -40.67 34.85
C ASP A 217 -45.09 -40.75 35.25
N GLY A 218 -44.59 -39.73 35.94
CA GLY A 218 -43.16 -39.53 36.21
C GLY A 218 -42.48 -38.50 35.30
N VAL A 219 -43.03 -38.23 34.10
CA VAL A 219 -42.56 -37.17 33.18
C VAL A 219 -43.43 -35.93 33.29
N SER A 220 -44.75 -36.10 33.24
CA SER A 220 -45.72 -35.04 33.53
C SER A 220 -46.93 -35.57 34.27
N ARG A 221 -47.56 -34.72 35.08
CA ARG A 221 -48.79 -35.03 35.82
C ARG A 221 -49.92 -34.07 35.51
N ILE A 222 -51.16 -34.55 35.57
CA ILE A 222 -52.34 -33.70 35.44
C ILE A 222 -52.47 -32.77 36.66
N SER A 223 -52.84 -31.51 36.45
CA SER A 223 -53.14 -30.59 37.54
C SER A 223 -54.25 -31.16 38.42
N SER A 224 -54.02 -31.18 39.74
CA SER A 224 -55.03 -31.58 40.72
C SER A 224 -56.13 -30.54 40.90
N ASN A 225 -55.97 -29.34 40.33
CA ASN A 225 -56.92 -28.25 40.43
C ASN A 225 -57.88 -28.27 39.26
N THR A 226 -59.17 -28.47 39.53
CA THR A 226 -60.25 -28.59 38.52
C THR A 226 -60.48 -27.32 37.70
N LYS A 227 -59.87 -26.19 38.09
CA LYS A 227 -59.91 -24.93 37.32
C LYS A 227 -58.78 -24.79 36.28
N ASP A 228 -57.77 -25.64 36.33
CA ASP A 228 -56.63 -25.58 35.41
C ASP A 228 -56.93 -26.41 34.16
N VAL A 229 -57.84 -25.89 33.32
CA VAL A 229 -58.26 -26.49 32.04
C VAL A 229 -58.07 -25.50 30.90
N LEU A 230 -57.53 -25.97 29.78
CA LEU A 230 -57.35 -25.20 28.55
C LEU A 230 -58.40 -25.65 27.52
N LYS A 231 -58.88 -24.71 26.70
CA LYS A 231 -59.81 -25.03 25.61
C LYS A 231 -59.04 -25.16 24.30
N ILE A 232 -58.92 -26.38 23.77
CA ILE A 232 -58.22 -26.67 22.51
C ILE A 232 -59.24 -27.29 21.56
N ASN A 233 -59.41 -26.72 20.36
CA ASN A 233 -60.36 -27.19 19.33
C ASN A 233 -61.81 -27.42 19.82
N GLY A 234 -62.24 -26.66 20.84
CA GLY A 234 -63.60 -26.74 21.38
C GLY A 234 -63.75 -27.64 22.62
N GLU A 235 -62.78 -28.50 22.90
CA GLU A 235 -62.78 -29.40 24.05
C GLU A 235 -61.96 -28.85 25.22
N LEU A 236 -62.39 -29.15 26.45
CA LEU A 236 -61.68 -28.76 27.67
C LEU A 236 -60.66 -29.84 28.03
N VAL A 237 -59.39 -29.50 27.92
CA VAL A 237 -58.25 -30.39 28.21
C VAL A 237 -57.57 -29.93 29.51
N PRO A 238 -57.38 -30.82 30.51
CA PRO A 238 -56.73 -30.44 31.76
C PRO A 238 -55.24 -30.17 31.57
N VAL A 239 -54.72 -29.13 32.22
CA VAL A 239 -53.30 -28.76 32.17
C VAL A 239 -52.45 -29.84 32.81
N ARG A 240 -51.34 -30.21 32.15
CA ARG A 240 -50.31 -31.10 32.73
C ARG A 240 -49.07 -30.30 33.11
N PHE A 241 -48.52 -30.58 34.28
CA PHE A 241 -47.26 -30.04 34.77
C PHE A 241 -46.15 -31.06 34.58
N MET A 242 -45.02 -30.62 34.05
CA MET A 242 -43.80 -31.42 33.98
C MET A 242 -43.28 -31.73 35.39
N GLU A 243 -43.02 -33.00 35.67
CA GLU A 243 -42.43 -33.45 36.94
C GLU A 243 -40.90 -33.41 36.92
N MET A 244 -40.31 -33.31 35.73
CA MET A 244 -38.86 -33.18 35.51
C MET A 244 -38.52 -32.04 34.54
N PRO A 245 -37.31 -31.47 34.60
CA PRO A 245 -36.86 -30.47 33.65
C PRO A 245 -36.87 -31.00 32.21
N ILE A 246 -37.18 -30.13 31.24
CA ILE A 246 -37.22 -30.48 29.81
C ILE A 246 -35.93 -31.17 29.35
N ARG A 247 -34.78 -30.76 29.87
CA ARG A 247 -33.47 -31.34 29.53
C ARG A 247 -33.32 -32.79 30.02
N GLU A 248 -33.91 -33.12 31.16
CA GLU A 248 -33.88 -34.46 31.74
C GLU A 248 -34.89 -35.36 31.03
N ALA A 249 -36.10 -34.87 30.79
CA ALA A 249 -37.11 -35.53 29.97
C ALA A 249 -36.58 -35.91 28.58
N LEU A 250 -35.85 -34.99 27.93
CA LEU A 250 -35.24 -35.23 26.64
C LEU A 250 -34.18 -36.34 26.68
N ARG A 251 -33.40 -36.42 27.77
CA ARG A 251 -32.40 -37.48 27.94
C ARG A 251 -33.07 -38.84 28.09
N THR A 252 -34.06 -38.94 28.97
CA THR A 252 -34.82 -40.17 29.19
C THR A 252 -35.51 -40.61 27.90
N PHE A 253 -36.11 -39.68 27.15
CA PHE A 253 -36.73 -39.99 25.86
C PHE A 253 -35.75 -40.61 24.85
N TYR A 254 -34.51 -40.10 24.80
CA TYR A 254 -33.48 -40.64 23.89
C TYR A 254 -32.87 -41.97 24.36
N GLU A 255 -32.82 -42.21 25.67
CA GLU A 255 -32.47 -43.52 26.23
C GLU A 255 -33.52 -44.57 25.87
N ASP A 256 -34.81 -44.19 25.91
CA ASP A 256 -35.94 -45.06 25.58
C ASP A 256 -36.19 -45.20 24.07
N ASN A 257 -35.76 -44.22 23.25
CA ASN A 257 -35.99 -44.17 21.80
C ASN A 257 -34.69 -43.86 21.02
N PRO A 258 -33.76 -44.84 20.91
CA PRO A 258 -32.44 -44.64 20.29
C PRO A 258 -32.48 -44.34 18.78
N THR A 259 -33.56 -44.69 18.08
CA THR A 259 -33.76 -44.37 16.65
C THR A 259 -34.01 -42.88 16.42
N ALA A 260 -34.87 -42.26 17.23
CA ALA A 260 -35.12 -40.82 17.18
C ALA A 260 -33.87 -39.99 17.56
N PHE A 261 -33.03 -40.53 18.45
CA PHE A 261 -31.72 -39.94 18.77
C PHE A 261 -30.77 -39.96 17.56
N ASN A 262 -30.73 -41.06 16.81
CA ASN A 262 -29.90 -41.15 15.61
C ASN A 262 -30.39 -40.22 14.49
N ASP A 263 -31.70 -40.07 14.29
CA ASP A 263 -32.24 -39.12 13.32
C ASP A 263 -31.95 -37.65 13.69
N TYR A 264 -32.04 -37.32 14.99
CA TYR A 264 -31.60 -36.01 15.50
C TYR A 264 -30.09 -35.80 15.35
N MET A 265 -29.27 -36.81 15.61
CA MET A 265 -27.81 -36.72 15.45
C MET A 265 -27.39 -36.64 13.98
N ASN A 266 -28.12 -37.29 13.07
CA ASN A 266 -27.89 -37.22 11.63
C ASN A 266 -28.30 -35.84 11.07
N THR A 267 -29.46 -35.30 11.47
CA THR A 267 -29.85 -33.92 11.13
C THR A 267 -28.91 -32.88 11.75
N LYS A 268 -28.41 -33.12 12.96
CA LYS A 268 -27.39 -32.28 13.60
C LYS A 268 -26.01 -32.44 12.96
N GLN A 269 -25.65 -33.59 12.41
CA GLN A 269 -24.43 -33.78 11.60
C GLN A 269 -24.52 -33.06 10.25
N LEU A 270 -25.70 -33.06 9.61
CA LEU A 270 -26.00 -32.26 8.42
C LEU A 270 -26.01 -30.75 8.73
N ALA A 271 -26.45 -30.32 9.91
CA ALA A 271 -26.33 -28.92 10.35
C ALA A 271 -24.89 -28.55 10.81
N ASN A 272 -24.11 -29.52 11.31
CA ASN A 272 -22.74 -29.33 11.78
C ASN A 272 -21.68 -29.31 10.66
N THR A 273 -22.08 -29.33 9.38
CA THR A 273 -21.19 -28.91 8.28
C THR A 273 -21.14 -27.39 8.11
N LYS A 274 -22.05 -26.61 8.73
CA LYS A 274 -21.85 -25.17 8.91
C LYS A 274 -20.65 -24.93 9.82
N LEU A 275 -19.66 -24.21 9.29
CA LEU A 275 -18.37 -23.93 9.91
C LEU A 275 -18.53 -23.26 11.30
N THR A 276 -18.62 -24.04 12.37
CA THR A 276 -18.73 -23.54 13.76
C THR A 276 -17.54 -22.69 14.23
N LYS A 277 -16.49 -22.57 13.41
CA LYS A 277 -15.36 -21.67 13.65
C LYS A 277 -14.68 -21.27 12.34
N ILE A 278 -15.15 -20.20 11.71
CA ILE A 278 -14.46 -19.57 10.58
C ILE A 278 -13.24 -18.82 11.13
N THR A 279 -12.04 -19.23 10.72
CA THR A 279 -10.80 -18.48 11.03
C THR A 279 -10.54 -17.44 9.95
N VAL A 280 -9.74 -16.42 10.27
CA VAL A 280 -9.36 -15.38 9.29
C VAL A 280 -8.60 -15.98 8.10
N SER A 281 -7.81 -17.04 8.31
CA SER A 281 -7.14 -17.74 7.21
C SER A 281 -8.15 -18.39 6.28
N ASN A 282 -9.15 -19.08 6.83
CA ASN A 282 -10.21 -19.71 6.02
C ASN A 282 -11.01 -18.65 5.26
N LEU A 283 -11.28 -17.51 5.89
CA LEU A 283 -12.00 -16.41 5.25
C LEU A 283 -11.18 -15.80 4.09
N ILE A 284 -9.86 -15.65 4.25
CA ILE A 284 -9.00 -15.22 3.14
C ILE A 284 -9.08 -16.23 1.99
N ASP A 285 -8.95 -17.53 2.28
CA ASP A 285 -8.97 -18.60 1.27
C ASP A 285 -10.31 -18.70 0.51
N LEU A 286 -11.42 -18.32 1.16
CA LEU A 286 -12.76 -18.27 0.56
C LEU A 286 -13.02 -16.99 -0.25
N VAL A 287 -12.36 -15.88 0.10
CA VAL A 287 -12.53 -14.60 -0.62
C VAL A 287 -11.65 -14.51 -1.87
N ILE A 288 -10.53 -15.24 -1.92
CA ILE A 288 -9.59 -15.20 -3.05
C ILE A 288 -9.73 -16.43 -3.95
N CYS A 289 -9.18 -16.33 -5.16
CA CYS A 289 -9.14 -17.46 -6.11
C CYS A 289 -8.34 -18.66 -5.54
N GLY A 290 -8.71 -19.88 -5.92
CA GLY A 290 -8.05 -21.12 -5.44
C GLY A 290 -6.55 -21.21 -5.76
N THR A 291 -6.09 -20.55 -6.83
CA THR A 291 -4.67 -20.29 -7.09
C THR A 291 -4.43 -18.78 -7.08
N PRO A 292 -4.19 -18.18 -5.90
CA PRO A 292 -4.20 -16.73 -5.77
C PRO A 292 -2.92 -16.12 -6.34
N VAL A 293 -3.09 -15.09 -7.16
CA VAL A 293 -2.01 -14.24 -7.69
C VAL A 293 -1.92 -12.93 -6.90
N GLU A 294 -0.89 -12.11 -7.13
CA GLU A 294 -0.70 -10.83 -6.42
C GLU A 294 -1.95 -9.93 -6.51
N ASP A 295 -2.60 -9.88 -7.68
CA ASP A 295 -3.82 -9.10 -7.91
C ASP A 295 -5.01 -9.51 -7.03
N CYS A 296 -5.11 -10.79 -6.65
CA CYS A 296 -6.16 -11.26 -5.74
C CYS A 296 -6.05 -10.58 -4.37
N PHE A 297 -4.81 -10.37 -3.88
CA PHE A 297 -4.57 -9.73 -2.59
C PHE A 297 -4.63 -8.20 -2.66
N LEU A 298 -4.41 -7.61 -3.85
CA LEU A 298 -4.49 -6.18 -4.09
C LEU A 298 -5.93 -5.69 -4.35
N GLY A 299 -6.87 -6.60 -4.54
CA GLY A 299 -8.27 -6.27 -4.87
C GLY A 299 -8.48 -5.84 -6.32
N THR A 300 -7.54 -6.17 -7.20
CA THR A 300 -7.55 -5.82 -8.65
C THR A 300 -7.91 -7.01 -9.53
N CYS A 301 -8.17 -8.18 -8.94
CA CYS A 301 -8.53 -9.39 -9.68
C CYS A 301 -10.00 -9.40 -10.11
N ASP A 302 -10.27 -9.50 -11.41
CA ASP A 302 -11.64 -9.49 -11.97
C ASP A 302 -12.52 -10.67 -11.53
N GLN A 303 -11.93 -11.76 -11.03
CA GLN A 303 -12.67 -12.97 -10.62
C GLN A 303 -13.14 -12.93 -9.17
N CYS A 304 -12.36 -12.31 -8.28
CA CYS A 304 -12.63 -12.31 -6.84
C CYS A 304 -12.79 -10.92 -6.22
N ASN A 305 -12.62 -9.83 -6.97
CA ASN A 305 -12.79 -8.46 -6.44
C ASN A 305 -14.21 -8.18 -5.91
N SER A 306 -15.22 -8.92 -6.38
CA SER A 306 -16.61 -8.80 -5.95
C SER A 306 -16.93 -9.63 -4.70
N ILE A 307 -16.03 -10.51 -4.26
CA ILE A 307 -16.25 -11.39 -3.11
C ILE A 307 -15.85 -10.66 -1.84
N THR A 308 -16.80 -10.48 -0.94
CA THR A 308 -16.57 -9.84 0.36
C THR A 308 -16.75 -10.84 1.50
N PRO A 309 -16.10 -10.63 2.65
CA PRO A 309 -16.37 -11.40 3.85
C PRO A 309 -17.85 -11.48 4.23
N SER A 310 -18.58 -10.36 4.09
CA SER A 310 -20.02 -10.33 4.36
C SER A 310 -20.83 -11.31 3.52
N LEU A 311 -20.42 -11.54 2.27
CA LEU A 311 -21.07 -12.48 1.36
C LEU A 311 -20.99 -13.91 1.91
N ILE A 312 -19.79 -14.32 2.30
CA ILE A 312 -19.50 -15.67 2.82
C ILE A 312 -20.12 -15.86 4.20
N LEU A 313 -19.92 -14.90 5.10
CA LEU A 313 -20.43 -14.98 6.46
C LEU A 313 -21.96 -14.94 6.50
N GLY A 314 -22.59 -14.12 5.65
CA GLY A 314 -24.05 -14.04 5.56
C GLY A 314 -24.68 -15.35 5.07
N HIS A 315 -24.08 -16.00 4.07
CA HIS A 315 -24.53 -17.31 3.57
C HIS A 315 -24.37 -18.43 4.62
N GLU A 316 -23.19 -18.52 5.23
CA GLU A 316 -22.89 -19.58 6.21
C GLU A 316 -23.75 -19.49 7.47
N LEU A 317 -24.12 -18.27 7.90
CA LEU A 317 -24.86 -18.04 9.15
C LEU A 317 -26.39 -18.07 8.96
N GLY A 318 -26.91 -17.74 7.77
CA GLY A 318 -28.33 -17.89 7.41
C GLY A 318 -29.23 -16.70 7.79
N ASP A 319 -30.42 -16.66 7.16
CA ASP A 319 -31.34 -15.51 7.06
C ASP A 319 -31.94 -14.94 8.37
N SER A 320 -31.68 -15.53 9.54
CA SER A 320 -32.30 -15.09 10.80
C SER A 320 -31.43 -14.21 11.70
N GLU A 321 -30.20 -13.87 11.27
CA GLU A 321 -29.21 -13.24 12.15
C GLU A 321 -28.87 -11.77 11.80
N ASP A 322 -29.29 -11.21 10.66
CA ASP A 322 -28.90 -9.85 10.25
C ASP A 322 -29.33 -8.76 11.27
N ASP A 323 -30.50 -8.93 11.90
CA ASP A 323 -31.04 -8.08 12.97
C ASP A 323 -30.58 -8.51 14.38
N GLU A 324 -29.79 -9.58 14.51
CA GLU A 324 -29.31 -10.07 15.80
C GLU A 324 -28.37 -9.04 16.43
N LYS A 325 -28.59 -8.76 17.71
CA LYS A 325 -27.73 -7.86 18.47
C LYS A 325 -26.40 -8.54 18.74
N CYS A 326 -25.34 -7.98 18.19
CA CYS A 326 -23.98 -8.39 18.45
C CYS A 326 -23.17 -7.26 19.10
N SER A 327 -22.03 -7.64 19.67
CA SER A 327 -21.05 -6.68 20.15
C SER A 327 -19.66 -7.04 19.64
N TRP A 328 -18.96 -6.08 19.09
CA TRP A 328 -17.58 -6.23 18.61
C TRP A 328 -16.72 -5.10 19.17
N SER A 329 -15.41 -5.24 19.04
CA SER A 329 -14.47 -4.23 19.53
C SER A 329 -13.67 -3.65 18.37
N LEU A 330 -13.65 -2.33 18.29
CA LEU A 330 -12.88 -1.60 17.31
C LEU A 330 -11.89 -0.69 18.02
N TRP A 331 -10.65 -0.66 17.54
CA TRP A 331 -9.72 0.40 17.92
C TRP A 331 -10.17 1.70 17.26
N LYS A 332 -10.70 2.64 18.05
CA LYS A 332 -11.04 3.99 17.60
C LYS A 332 -10.07 5.00 18.17
N THR A 333 -9.74 5.98 17.35
CA THR A 333 -8.91 7.11 17.77
C THR A 333 -9.85 8.24 18.19
N SER A 334 -10.02 8.39 19.50
CA SER A 334 -10.71 9.53 20.11
C SER A 334 -9.66 10.28 20.92
N ASP A 335 -9.55 11.59 20.73
CA ASP A 335 -8.60 12.44 21.48
C ASP A 335 -7.16 11.90 21.50
N LYS A 336 -6.65 11.45 20.33
CA LYS A 336 -5.29 10.91 20.12
C LYS A 336 -4.94 9.67 20.95
N LYS A 337 -5.91 9.07 21.65
CA LYS A 337 -5.77 7.80 22.34
C LYS A 337 -6.45 6.72 21.51
N VAL A 338 -5.75 5.62 21.30
CA VAL A 338 -6.31 4.45 20.63
C VAL A 338 -6.89 3.61 21.74
N ASP A 339 -8.19 3.75 21.87
CA ASP A 339 -8.96 2.99 22.83
C ASP A 339 -9.70 1.89 22.10
N LEU A 340 -9.79 0.75 22.76
CA LEU A 340 -10.61 -0.35 22.30
C LEU A 340 -12.06 0.01 22.65
N HIS A 341 -12.81 0.47 21.67
CA HIS A 341 -14.22 0.78 21.82
C HIS A 341 -15.02 -0.50 21.60
N GLN A 342 -15.79 -0.90 22.60
CA GLN A 342 -16.82 -1.91 22.42
C GLN A 342 -18.03 -1.24 21.74
N ILE A 343 -18.38 -1.75 20.57
CA ILE A 343 -19.54 -1.35 19.79
C ILE A 343 -20.61 -2.43 19.99
N CYS A 344 -21.84 -2.01 20.26
CA CYS A 344 -23.01 -2.88 20.26
C CYS A 344 -23.91 -2.43 19.10
N GLY A 345 -24.27 -3.37 18.23
CA GLY A 345 -25.06 -3.09 17.04
C GLY A 345 -25.75 -4.35 16.55
N ILE A 346 -26.30 -4.28 15.34
CA ILE A 346 -26.84 -5.46 14.66
C ILE A 346 -25.75 -6.16 13.86
N PHE A 347 -25.93 -7.44 13.57
CA PHE A 347 -24.97 -8.25 12.83
C PHE A 347 -24.65 -7.66 11.45
N ALA A 348 -25.65 -7.12 10.74
CA ALA A 348 -25.44 -6.45 9.46
C ALA A 348 -24.39 -5.30 9.56
N SER A 349 -24.41 -4.51 10.64
CA SER A 349 -23.43 -3.43 10.84
C SER A 349 -22.01 -3.94 11.10
N LEU A 350 -21.87 -5.12 11.70
CA LEU A 350 -20.57 -5.76 11.85
C LEU A 350 -20.02 -6.22 10.49
N LEU A 351 -20.87 -6.80 9.63
CA LEU A 351 -20.47 -7.23 8.29
C LEU A 351 -19.99 -6.06 7.43
N ASP A 352 -20.67 -4.92 7.49
CA ASP A 352 -20.27 -3.71 6.76
C ASP A 352 -18.90 -3.17 7.22
N GLU A 353 -18.65 -3.13 8.55
CA GLU A 353 -17.36 -2.72 9.11
C GLU A 353 -16.21 -3.68 8.74
N ILE A 354 -16.50 -4.98 8.61
CA ILE A 354 -15.53 -5.98 8.15
C ILE A 354 -15.16 -5.69 6.68
N ASP A 355 -16.15 -5.51 5.82
CA ASP A 355 -15.94 -5.25 4.39
C ASP A 355 -15.14 -3.95 4.17
N GLU A 356 -15.46 -2.88 4.90
CA GLU A 356 -14.76 -1.59 4.80
C GLU A 356 -13.25 -1.73 5.06
N LYS A 357 -12.88 -2.60 6.01
CA LYS A 357 -11.48 -2.81 6.43
C LYS A 357 -10.80 -3.94 5.68
N TRP A 358 -11.55 -4.76 4.95
CA TRP A 358 -11.06 -6.01 4.38
C TRP A 358 -9.93 -5.81 3.37
N SER A 359 -10.07 -4.85 2.46
CA SER A 359 -9.06 -4.58 1.42
C SER A 359 -7.69 -4.25 2.02
N ASN A 360 -7.65 -3.32 2.99
CA ASN A 360 -6.44 -2.95 3.70
C ASN A 360 -5.85 -4.12 4.50
N PHE A 361 -6.72 -4.91 5.14
CA PHE A 361 -6.31 -6.10 5.88
C PHE A 361 -5.68 -7.16 4.97
N LEU A 362 -6.31 -7.44 3.82
CA LEU A 362 -5.86 -8.44 2.85
C LEU A 362 -4.48 -8.08 2.28
N ILE A 363 -4.30 -6.82 1.85
CA ILE A 363 -3.02 -6.29 1.36
C ILE A 363 -1.94 -6.42 2.44
N HIS A 364 -2.23 -6.00 3.67
CA HIS A 364 -1.27 -6.08 4.77
C HIS A 364 -0.89 -7.52 5.14
N SER A 365 -1.88 -8.42 5.17
CA SER A 365 -1.70 -9.85 5.43
C SER A 365 -0.77 -10.49 4.38
N TYR A 366 -1.03 -10.21 3.10
CA TYR A 366 -0.20 -10.65 1.99
C TYR A 366 1.24 -10.13 2.11
N ILE A 367 1.42 -8.82 2.25
CA ILE A 367 2.75 -8.20 2.39
C ILE A 367 3.50 -8.80 3.57
N ASN A 368 2.85 -8.97 4.73
CA ASN A 368 3.48 -9.55 5.89
C ASN A 368 3.96 -10.99 5.65
N ARG A 369 3.12 -11.82 5.02
CA ARG A 369 3.46 -13.20 4.67
C ARG A 369 4.66 -13.25 3.72
N GLU A 370 4.61 -12.49 2.63
CA GLU A 370 5.69 -12.45 1.64
C GLU A 370 7.01 -11.92 2.23
N GLN A 371 6.95 -10.83 2.99
CA GLN A 371 8.15 -10.28 3.65
C GLN A 371 8.74 -11.26 4.66
N ARG A 372 7.91 -11.93 5.46
CA ARG A 372 8.39 -12.91 6.45
C ARG A 372 9.10 -14.08 5.77
N THR A 373 8.53 -14.60 4.68
CA THR A 373 9.14 -15.68 3.88
C THR A 373 10.48 -15.21 3.31
N TYR A 374 10.50 -14.06 2.63
CA TYR A 374 11.70 -13.52 2.02
C TYR A 374 12.82 -13.20 3.03
N ILE A 375 12.47 -12.63 4.19
CA ILE A 375 13.45 -12.35 5.25
C ILE A 375 14.09 -13.64 5.76
N ASN A 376 13.31 -14.72 5.88
CA ASN A 376 13.85 -16.02 6.25
C ASN A 376 14.78 -16.58 5.17
N GLU A 377 14.41 -16.44 3.89
CA GLU A 377 15.29 -16.81 2.77
C GLU A 377 16.58 -16.01 2.73
N LEU A 378 16.52 -14.69 2.97
CA LEU A 378 17.73 -13.86 3.03
C LEU A 378 18.68 -14.37 4.12
N ARG A 379 18.14 -14.74 5.27
CA ARG A 379 18.92 -15.32 6.38
C ARG A 379 19.46 -16.70 6.04
N THR A 380 18.82 -17.51 5.21
CA THR A 380 19.36 -18.83 4.81
C THR A 380 20.39 -18.73 3.68
N LYS A 381 20.25 -17.74 2.79
CA LYS A 381 21.18 -17.42 1.70
C LYS A 381 22.47 -16.72 2.17
N SER A 382 22.54 -16.27 3.43
CA SER A 382 23.76 -15.63 3.96
C SER A 382 24.95 -16.57 3.91
N SER A 383 26.14 -16.02 3.66
CA SER A 383 27.39 -16.78 3.51
C SER A 383 28.58 -15.97 4.00
N CYS A 384 29.50 -16.64 4.71
CA CYS A 384 30.75 -16.06 5.18
C CYS A 384 31.73 -15.69 4.05
N GLN A 385 31.44 -16.08 2.81
CA GLN A 385 32.30 -15.85 1.65
C GLN A 385 31.83 -14.71 0.75
N SER A 386 30.62 -14.16 0.96
CA SER A 386 30.08 -13.16 0.02
C SER A 386 29.03 -12.23 0.61
N TYR A 387 28.16 -12.72 1.49
CA TYR A 387 26.89 -12.05 1.77
C TYR A 387 26.48 -12.10 3.25
N ALA A 388 26.37 -10.92 3.86
CA ALA A 388 25.92 -10.75 5.24
C ALA A 388 24.52 -10.16 5.32
N VAL A 389 23.76 -10.54 6.35
CA VAL A 389 22.45 -9.96 6.65
C VAL A 389 22.50 -9.28 8.00
N ALA A 390 22.26 -7.97 8.05
CA ALA A 390 22.26 -7.19 9.28
C ALA A 390 20.85 -6.66 9.57
N GLN A 391 20.20 -7.23 10.58
CA GLN A 391 18.98 -6.67 11.14
C GLN A 391 19.34 -5.58 12.15
N MET A 392 18.70 -4.42 12.06
CA MET A 392 18.97 -3.29 12.94
C MET A 392 17.67 -2.63 13.40
N ASP A 393 17.69 -2.13 14.63
CA ASP A 393 16.57 -1.41 15.23
C ASP A 393 17.03 -0.42 16.31
N PHE A 394 16.19 0.57 16.62
CA PHE A 394 16.33 1.38 17.83
C PHE A 394 15.65 0.69 18.99
N ALA A 395 16.40 0.38 20.04
CA ALA A 395 15.79 0.09 21.31
C ALA A 395 15.34 1.40 21.96
N GLU A 396 14.20 1.37 22.65
CA GLU A 396 13.76 2.50 23.47
C GLU A 396 14.90 2.95 24.41
N ASN A 397 15.13 4.26 24.44
CA ASN A 397 16.19 4.90 25.20
C ASN A 397 16.19 4.42 26.66
N TYR A 398 17.39 4.23 27.20
CA TYR A 398 17.53 3.84 28.59
C TYR A 398 17.65 5.08 29.46
N THR A 399 16.71 5.24 30.38
CA THR A 399 16.73 6.30 31.39
C THR A 399 17.62 5.90 32.56
N PHE A 400 18.56 6.76 32.96
CA PHE A 400 19.38 6.53 34.14
C PHE A 400 18.56 6.71 35.41
N LEU A 401 18.04 5.59 35.91
CA LEU A 401 17.32 5.52 37.18
C LEU A 401 18.32 5.52 38.34
N ARG A 402 18.01 6.23 39.43
CA ARG A 402 18.75 6.11 40.69
C ARG A 402 17.87 5.48 41.76
N GLN A 403 18.50 4.77 42.68
CA GLN A 403 17.80 4.20 43.83
C GLN A 403 17.63 5.27 44.92
N ARG A 404 16.41 5.41 45.48
CA ARG A 404 16.05 6.39 46.53
C ARG A 404 16.21 7.86 46.08
N GLU A 405 15.53 8.21 45.00
CA GLU A 405 15.51 9.60 44.51
C GLU A 405 14.61 10.51 45.33
N VAL A 406 15.06 11.77 45.51
CA VAL A 406 14.24 12.86 46.03
C VAL A 406 13.28 13.34 44.95
N GLN A 407 12.07 13.74 45.34
CA GLN A 407 10.94 14.07 44.45
C GLN A 407 11.29 15.08 43.33
N ALA A 408 12.25 15.98 43.57
CA ALA A 408 12.70 16.98 42.59
C ALA A 408 13.55 16.41 41.42
N ALA A 409 14.18 15.23 41.59
CA ALA A 409 14.99 14.59 40.56
C ALA A 409 14.16 13.92 39.44
N HIS A 410 12.84 13.82 39.61
CA HIS A 410 11.93 13.17 38.66
C HIS A 410 11.75 13.92 37.33
N TRP A 411 12.15 15.19 37.22
CA TRP A 411 11.85 16.03 36.06
C TRP A 411 12.94 16.07 34.98
N ASN A 412 14.13 15.51 35.23
CA ASN A 412 15.24 15.65 34.26
C ASN A 412 16.20 14.44 34.30
N TYR A 413 15.72 13.29 33.85
CA TYR A 413 16.55 12.11 33.74
C TYR A 413 17.44 12.16 32.51
N GLN A 414 18.74 11.92 32.70
CA GLN A 414 19.64 11.66 31.58
C GLN A 414 19.29 10.30 30.95
N GLN A 415 19.26 10.28 29.61
CA GLN A 415 18.97 9.09 28.83
C GLN A 415 20.15 8.74 27.91
N VAL A 416 20.19 7.48 27.47
CA VAL A 416 21.14 6.99 26.48
C VAL A 416 20.40 6.28 25.35
N THR A 417 20.82 6.53 24.11
CA THR A 417 20.28 5.86 22.92
C THR A 417 20.95 4.50 22.75
N LEU A 418 20.14 3.48 22.48
CA LEU A 418 20.59 2.12 22.20
C LEU A 418 20.16 1.72 20.81
N PHE A 419 21.12 1.44 19.93
CA PHE A 419 20.87 0.91 18.60
C PHE A 419 21.41 -0.51 18.52
N THR A 420 20.51 -1.46 18.28
CA THR A 420 20.81 -2.88 18.37
C THR A 420 20.87 -3.49 16.98
N VAL A 421 21.86 -4.35 16.77
CA VAL A 421 22.11 -4.98 15.47
C VAL A 421 22.34 -6.47 15.67
N HIS A 422 21.62 -7.28 14.91
CA HIS A 422 21.85 -8.72 14.80
C HIS A 422 22.35 -9.03 13.38
N ILE A 423 23.58 -9.53 13.28
CA ILE A 423 24.22 -9.88 12.02
C ILE A 423 24.24 -11.41 11.89
N LYS A 424 23.79 -11.90 10.74
CA LYS A 424 23.91 -13.31 10.34
C LYS A 424 24.86 -13.43 9.15
N VAL A 425 25.87 -14.29 9.30
CA VAL A 425 26.89 -14.57 8.27
C VAL A 425 27.06 -16.10 8.16
N GLY A 426 26.47 -16.71 7.14
CA GLY A 426 26.37 -18.16 7.07
C GLY A 426 25.62 -18.72 8.30
N ASN A 427 26.26 -19.65 9.01
CA ASN A 427 25.73 -20.22 10.25
C ASN A 427 26.08 -19.40 11.51
N GLU A 428 26.88 -18.34 11.38
CA GLU A 428 27.28 -17.51 12.53
C GLU A 428 26.28 -16.39 12.80
N HIS A 429 26.04 -16.14 14.08
CA HIS A 429 25.21 -15.07 14.61
C HIS A 429 26.07 -14.15 15.48
N LYS A 430 26.08 -12.85 15.17
CA LYS A 430 26.81 -11.82 15.92
C LYS A 430 25.87 -10.71 16.32
N ASN A 431 25.91 -10.35 17.60
CA ASN A 431 25.13 -9.24 18.15
C ASN A 431 26.03 -8.02 18.30
N MET A 432 25.50 -6.84 18.04
CA MET A 432 26.15 -5.56 18.31
C MET A 432 25.17 -4.61 19.02
N VAL A 433 25.72 -3.79 19.91
CA VAL A 433 25.00 -2.70 20.58
C VAL A 433 25.82 -1.43 20.42
N LEU A 434 25.23 -0.45 19.76
CA LEU A 434 25.77 0.88 19.58
C LEU A 434 25.10 1.79 20.62
N ILE A 435 25.91 2.30 21.55
CA ILE A 435 25.51 3.20 22.62
C ILE A 435 25.86 4.62 22.20
N SER A 436 24.95 5.58 22.40
CA SER A 436 25.19 6.97 22.02
C SER A 436 24.54 7.97 22.97
N ASP A 437 25.20 9.11 23.12
CA ASP A 437 24.69 10.33 23.76
C ASP A 437 23.87 11.19 22.77
N TYR A 438 23.69 10.75 21.52
CA TYR A 438 22.83 11.38 20.53
C TYR A 438 21.40 10.85 20.62
N MET A 439 20.45 11.72 21.00
CA MET A 439 19.05 11.33 21.24
C MET A 439 18.15 11.35 20.00
N ARG A 440 18.60 11.93 18.87
CA ARG A 440 17.77 11.99 17.67
C ARG A 440 17.87 10.65 16.92
N HIS A 441 16.76 9.96 16.81
CA HIS A 441 16.64 8.76 15.98
C HIS A 441 16.40 9.21 14.55
N ASP A 442 17.48 9.50 13.81
CA ASP A 442 17.41 10.05 12.46
C ASP A 442 18.30 9.29 11.46
N THR A 443 18.21 9.70 10.20
CA THR A 443 18.96 9.15 9.07
C THR A 443 20.48 9.27 9.26
N VAL A 444 20.97 10.33 9.91
CA VAL A 444 22.41 10.56 10.11
C VAL A 444 22.95 9.53 11.09
N PHE A 445 22.23 9.31 12.20
CA PHE A 445 22.59 8.29 13.16
C PHE A 445 22.71 6.92 12.48
N VAL A 446 21.72 6.55 11.66
CA VAL A 446 21.69 5.27 10.96
C VAL A 446 22.89 5.13 10.01
N HIS A 447 23.24 6.17 9.25
CA HIS A 447 24.43 6.14 8.38
C HIS A 447 25.73 5.93 9.17
N CYS A 448 25.89 6.61 10.31
CA CYS A 448 27.06 6.43 11.18
C CYS A 448 27.10 5.02 11.80
N ALA A 449 25.94 4.49 12.19
CA ALA A 449 25.81 3.13 12.69
C ALA A 449 26.16 2.09 11.61
N GLN A 450 25.71 2.29 10.36
CA GLN A 450 26.08 1.46 9.21
C GLN A 450 27.60 1.43 9.00
N GLY A 451 28.29 2.56 9.14
CA GLY A 451 29.76 2.60 9.10
C GLY A 451 30.41 1.67 10.12
N ARG A 452 29.93 1.69 11.38
CA ARG A 452 30.43 0.77 12.43
C ARG A 452 30.12 -0.70 12.15
N ILE A 453 28.96 -0.99 11.55
CA ILE A 453 28.58 -2.35 11.13
C ILE A 453 29.54 -2.83 10.04
N VAL A 454 29.82 -2.00 9.04
CA VAL A 454 30.74 -2.36 7.95
C VAL A 454 32.16 -2.53 8.46
N ASP A 455 32.65 -1.67 9.36
CA ASP A 455 33.97 -1.82 9.97
C ASP A 455 34.09 -3.15 10.74
N PHE A 456 33.05 -3.52 11.49
CA PHE A 456 32.99 -4.82 12.14
C PHE A 456 33.06 -5.98 11.12
N LEU A 457 32.29 -5.90 10.03
CA LEU A 457 32.32 -6.92 8.99
C LEU A 457 33.67 -7.00 8.29
N ARG A 458 34.30 -5.86 7.95
CA ARG A 458 35.60 -5.83 7.28
C ARG A 458 36.70 -6.50 8.13
N ASN A 459 36.65 -6.29 9.44
CA ASN A 459 37.65 -6.84 10.38
C ASN A 459 37.45 -8.33 10.67
N ASN A 460 36.19 -8.82 10.71
CA ASN A 460 35.89 -10.20 11.11
C ASN A 460 35.57 -11.13 9.92
N TYR A 461 35.06 -10.58 8.82
CA TYR A 461 34.60 -11.29 7.62
C TYR A 461 35.05 -10.56 6.34
N PRO A 462 36.36 -10.45 6.07
CA PRO A 462 36.90 -9.63 4.99
C PRO A 462 36.48 -10.07 3.58
N GLN A 463 35.93 -11.28 3.41
CA GLN A 463 35.45 -11.78 2.12
C GLN A 463 34.03 -11.32 1.76
N VAL A 464 33.28 -10.75 2.72
CA VAL A 464 31.91 -10.30 2.46
C VAL A 464 31.93 -9.06 1.56
N THR A 465 31.29 -9.16 0.39
CA THR A 465 31.24 -8.10 -0.62
C THR A 465 29.88 -7.42 -0.72
N LYS A 466 28.82 -8.04 -0.17
CA LYS A 466 27.47 -7.46 -0.10
C LYS A 466 26.86 -7.62 1.29
N ILE A 467 26.20 -6.57 1.77
CA ILE A 467 25.38 -6.57 2.99
C ILE A 467 23.91 -6.34 2.62
N SER A 468 22.98 -7.08 3.24
CA SER A 468 21.56 -6.70 3.21
C SER A 468 21.10 -6.27 4.57
N TYR A 469 20.63 -5.04 4.62
CA TYR A 469 20.01 -4.45 5.77
C TYR A 469 18.56 -4.92 5.91
N LEU A 470 18.18 -5.24 7.15
CA LEU A 470 16.83 -5.54 7.57
C LEU A 470 16.42 -4.56 8.65
N SER A 471 15.35 -3.83 8.44
CA SER A 471 14.78 -2.97 9.47
C SER A 471 13.27 -2.93 9.35
N ASP A 472 12.64 -2.28 10.32
CA ASP A 472 11.23 -1.98 10.21
C ASP A 472 10.99 -0.83 9.19
N GLY A 473 9.76 -0.72 8.67
CA GLY A 473 9.40 0.34 7.73
C GLY A 473 9.20 1.75 8.33
N ALA A 474 9.94 2.16 9.36
CA ALA A 474 9.67 3.42 10.09
C ALA A 474 10.09 4.63 9.27
N PRO A 475 9.17 5.54 8.89
CA PRO A 475 9.51 6.68 8.03
C PRO A 475 10.44 7.70 8.70
N ALA A 476 10.42 7.81 10.03
CA ALA A 476 11.21 8.80 10.74
C ALA A 476 12.72 8.54 10.59
N HIS A 477 13.15 7.28 10.71
CA HIS A 477 14.57 6.95 10.84
C HIS A 477 15.09 5.88 9.87
N PHE A 478 14.25 5.03 9.28
CA PHE A 478 14.70 4.00 8.33
C PHE A 478 14.15 4.23 6.91
N LYS A 479 12.83 4.15 6.72
CA LYS A 479 12.19 4.11 5.41
C LYS A 479 11.88 5.53 4.87
N ASN A 480 12.92 6.28 4.56
CA ASN A 480 12.83 7.67 4.06
C ASN A 480 13.75 7.93 2.86
N HIS A 481 13.50 9.03 2.15
CA HIS A 481 14.22 9.41 0.94
C HIS A 481 15.73 9.56 1.16
N SER A 482 16.15 10.18 2.28
CA SER A 482 17.55 10.38 2.63
C SER A 482 18.31 9.06 2.79
N ASN A 483 17.70 8.05 3.42
CA ASN A 483 18.31 6.71 3.56
C ASN A 483 18.38 5.97 2.22
N ILE A 484 17.39 6.14 1.34
CA ILE A 484 17.45 5.56 -0.01
C ILE A 484 18.58 6.19 -0.83
N ILE A 485 18.80 7.50 -0.71
CA ILE A 485 19.99 8.16 -1.31
C ILE A 485 21.27 7.58 -0.70
N ASN A 486 21.35 7.48 0.63
CA ASN A 486 22.54 6.92 1.28
C ASN A 486 22.83 5.49 0.83
N LEU A 487 21.79 4.67 0.61
CA LEU A 487 21.92 3.32 0.09
C LEU A 487 22.54 3.29 -1.33
N LEU A 488 22.21 4.27 -2.17
CA LEU A 488 22.78 4.40 -3.52
C LEU A 488 24.29 4.73 -3.50
N TYR A 489 24.72 5.53 -2.52
CA TYR A 489 26.13 5.89 -2.30
C TYR A 489 26.86 4.91 -1.36
N HIS A 490 26.21 3.82 -0.94
CA HIS A 490 26.76 2.92 0.06
C HIS A 490 28.09 2.28 -0.35
N GLN A 491 28.21 1.90 -1.63
CA GLN A 491 29.45 1.36 -2.17
C GLN A 491 30.56 2.42 -2.19
N ASP A 492 30.24 3.67 -2.52
CA ASP A 492 31.19 4.78 -2.56
C ASP A 492 31.70 5.12 -1.14
N ASP A 493 30.82 5.03 -0.14
CA ASP A 493 31.13 5.38 1.25
C ASP A 493 31.88 4.27 1.99
N PHE A 494 31.47 3.01 1.77
CA PHE A 494 31.89 1.89 2.62
C PHE A 494 32.64 0.78 1.87
N ALA A 495 32.80 0.93 0.55
CA ALA A 495 33.43 -0.05 -0.35
C ALA A 495 32.76 -1.44 -0.34
N ILE A 496 31.45 -1.49 -0.03
CA ILE A 496 30.66 -2.73 0.00
C ILE A 496 29.28 -2.47 -0.61
N PHE A 497 28.77 -3.41 -1.40
CA PHE A 497 27.41 -3.32 -1.95
C PHE A 497 26.38 -3.49 -0.84
N ALA A 498 25.27 -2.75 -0.92
CA ALA A 498 24.19 -2.89 0.04
C ALA A 498 22.82 -2.97 -0.61
N SER A 499 21.94 -3.78 -0.04
CA SER A 499 20.50 -3.76 -0.30
C SER A 499 19.74 -3.54 1.01
N TRP A 500 18.51 -3.04 0.95
CA TRP A 500 17.69 -2.82 2.15
C TRP A 500 16.31 -3.41 1.97
N THR A 501 15.96 -4.31 2.88
CA THR A 501 14.64 -4.96 2.95
C THR A 501 13.93 -4.53 4.24
N PHE A 502 12.64 -4.23 4.13
CA PHE A 502 11.80 -3.73 5.21
C PHE A 502 10.72 -4.74 5.55
N SER A 503 10.54 -5.00 6.85
CA SER A 503 9.37 -5.77 7.30
C SER A 503 8.08 -5.01 7.01
N ALA A 504 6.96 -5.74 6.94
CA ALA A 504 5.64 -5.10 6.94
C ALA A 504 5.48 -4.18 8.16
N SER A 505 4.77 -3.05 7.98
CA SER A 505 4.47 -2.08 9.02
C SER A 505 3.64 -2.72 10.13
N GLY A 506 4.28 -3.19 11.20
CA GLY A 506 3.58 -4.21 11.98
C GLY A 506 4.49 -5.21 12.67
N HIS A 507 5.48 -5.60 11.90
CA HIS A 507 6.04 -6.94 12.05
C HIS A 507 7.57 -6.87 12.08
N GLY A 508 8.12 -5.73 12.49
CA GLY A 508 9.56 -5.47 12.57
C GLY A 508 10.25 -6.07 13.80
N LYS A 509 9.48 -6.61 14.74
CA LYS A 509 10.02 -7.23 15.96
C LYS A 509 10.95 -8.39 15.61
N GLY A 510 12.05 -8.48 16.31
CA GLY A 510 13.05 -9.50 16.04
C GLY A 510 14.17 -9.58 17.07
N PRO A 511 15.31 -10.21 16.70
CA PRO A 511 16.43 -10.41 17.62
C PRO A 511 16.96 -9.11 18.25
N CYS A 512 16.83 -7.98 17.54
CA CYS A 512 17.27 -6.66 18.00
C CYS A 512 16.57 -6.21 19.30
N ASP A 513 15.29 -6.57 19.48
CA ASP A 513 14.53 -6.29 20.71
C ASP A 513 15.13 -7.03 21.91
N GLY A 514 15.51 -8.30 21.71
CA GLY A 514 16.10 -9.15 22.75
C GLY A 514 17.44 -8.61 23.23
N ILE A 515 18.28 -8.15 22.32
CA ILE A 515 19.57 -7.52 22.64
C ILE A 515 19.37 -6.27 23.51
N GLY A 516 18.45 -5.40 23.11
CA GLY A 516 18.15 -4.17 23.86
C GLY A 516 17.58 -4.48 25.25
N ALA A 517 16.65 -5.43 25.33
CA ALA A 517 16.07 -5.88 26.58
C ALA A 517 17.14 -6.46 27.52
N ALA A 518 18.05 -7.30 27.03
CA ALA A 518 19.11 -7.90 27.83
C ALA A 518 20.03 -6.85 28.47
N VAL A 519 20.45 -5.84 27.70
CA VAL A 519 21.26 -4.72 28.20
C VAL A 519 20.49 -3.91 29.25
N LYS A 520 19.26 -3.46 28.93
CA LYS A 520 18.44 -2.67 29.87
C LYS A 520 18.12 -3.42 31.16
N SER A 521 17.75 -4.69 31.08
CA SER A 521 17.48 -5.53 32.25
C SER A 521 18.73 -5.78 33.10
N SER A 522 19.91 -5.88 32.49
CA SER A 522 21.17 -6.00 33.24
C SER A 522 21.49 -4.71 34.02
N ALA A 523 21.35 -3.55 33.36
CA ALA A 523 21.56 -2.25 33.95
C ALA A 523 20.56 -1.98 35.09
N ASN A 524 19.26 -2.25 34.87
CA ASN A 524 18.23 -2.11 35.89
C ASN A 524 18.50 -2.98 37.12
N ARG A 525 18.92 -4.22 36.94
CA ARG A 525 19.29 -5.08 38.08
C ARG A 525 20.48 -4.52 38.85
N ALA A 526 21.52 -4.05 38.16
CA ALA A 526 22.69 -3.45 38.81
C ALA A 526 22.33 -2.22 39.64
N VAL A 527 21.44 -1.36 39.12
CA VAL A 527 20.91 -0.20 39.84
C VAL A 527 20.06 -0.62 41.05
N LEU A 528 19.13 -1.56 40.86
CA LEU A 528 18.23 -2.03 41.94
C LEU A 528 18.98 -2.72 43.09
N HIS A 529 20.07 -3.42 42.78
CA HIS A 529 20.96 -4.04 43.77
C HIS A 529 21.94 -3.06 44.42
N SER A 530 21.79 -1.75 44.19
CA SER A 530 22.71 -0.71 44.68
C SER A 530 24.18 -0.94 44.25
N SER A 531 24.39 -1.74 43.21
CA SER A 531 25.72 -2.17 42.77
C SER A 531 26.37 -1.12 41.86
N THR A 532 25.57 -0.28 41.20
CA THR A 532 26.06 0.78 40.30
C THR A 532 25.02 1.90 40.22
N VAL A 533 25.49 3.13 40.01
CA VAL A 533 24.65 4.28 39.63
C VAL A 533 25.25 4.87 38.36
N PHE A 534 24.43 5.06 37.33
CA PHE A 534 24.88 5.66 36.08
C PHE A 534 24.73 7.18 36.16
N LEU A 535 25.86 7.90 36.07
CA LEU A 535 25.89 9.37 36.07
C LEU A 535 26.24 9.94 34.70
N SER A 536 26.79 9.11 33.81
CA SER A 536 27.21 9.49 32.47
C SER A 536 27.02 8.34 31.48
N VAL A 537 27.06 8.66 30.18
CA VAL A 537 26.99 7.65 29.11
C VAL A 537 28.25 6.78 29.13
N GLU A 538 29.39 7.33 29.53
CA GLU A 538 30.66 6.64 29.72
C GLU A 538 30.58 5.57 30.81
N ASP A 539 29.90 5.86 31.92
CA ASP A 539 29.68 4.88 32.99
C ASP A 539 28.83 3.71 32.51
N PHE A 540 27.75 4.02 31.79
CA PHE A 540 26.88 3.01 31.19
C PHE A 540 27.62 2.15 30.14
N LEU A 541 28.47 2.78 29.32
CA LEU A 541 29.32 2.09 28.35
C LEU A 541 30.33 1.14 29.02
N LYS A 542 31.04 1.62 30.05
CA LYS A 542 32.00 0.80 30.82
C LYS A 542 31.32 -0.40 31.46
N PHE A 543 30.16 -0.17 32.08
CA PHE A 543 29.34 -1.24 32.65
C PHE A 543 28.93 -2.27 31.60
N THR A 544 28.42 -1.82 30.45
CA THR A 544 27.94 -2.73 29.39
C THR A 544 29.07 -3.57 28.80
N LYS A 545 30.26 -2.98 28.60
CA LYS A 545 31.46 -3.71 28.17
C LYS A 545 31.86 -4.78 29.19
N LYS A 546 31.99 -4.40 30.46
CA LYS A 546 32.33 -5.33 31.55
C LYS A 546 31.30 -6.46 31.67
N PHE A 547 30.02 -6.13 31.62
CA PHE A 547 28.94 -7.12 31.68
C PHE A 547 29.03 -8.13 30.54
N ASN A 548 29.35 -7.69 29.31
CA ASN A 548 29.51 -8.59 28.17
C ASN A 548 30.77 -9.45 28.28
N GLU A 549 31.89 -8.91 28.78
CA GLU A 549 33.11 -9.68 29.04
C GLU A 549 32.92 -10.74 30.12
N ASP A 550 32.24 -10.40 31.23
CA ASP A 550 31.94 -11.33 32.32
C ASP A 550 30.93 -12.39 31.87
N SER A 551 29.95 -12.00 31.03
CA SER A 551 28.99 -12.93 30.44
C SER A 551 29.64 -13.91 29.46
N ALA A 552 30.65 -13.48 28.70
CA ALA A 552 31.39 -14.35 27.78
C ALA A 552 32.20 -15.45 28.50
N LYS A 553 32.55 -15.25 29.78
CA LYS A 553 33.30 -16.21 30.61
C LYS A 553 32.40 -17.22 31.33
N SER A 554 31.10 -16.93 31.44
CA SER A 554 30.13 -17.81 32.10
C SER A 554 29.54 -18.81 31.09
N SER A 555 29.89 -20.08 31.23
CA SER A 555 29.46 -21.19 30.35
C SER A 555 27.95 -21.51 30.38
N GLN A 556 27.12 -20.66 30.99
CA GLN A 556 25.70 -20.95 31.31
C GLN A 556 24.66 -20.11 30.54
N ARG A 557 25.03 -19.38 29.48
CA ARG A 557 24.03 -18.74 28.58
C ARG A 557 24.06 -19.28 27.15
N ASN A 558 22.86 -19.44 26.59
CA ASN A 558 22.62 -19.81 25.18
C ASN A 558 22.73 -18.63 24.19
N GLU A 559 23.01 -17.41 24.65
CA GLU A 559 23.06 -16.21 23.78
C GLU A 559 24.50 -15.70 23.59
N PRO A 560 24.94 -15.40 22.35
CA PRO A 560 26.29 -14.91 22.11
C PRO A 560 26.48 -13.48 22.66
N PRO A 561 27.67 -13.18 23.24
CA PRO A 561 27.98 -11.87 23.78
C PRO A 561 27.90 -10.80 22.69
N SER A 562 27.42 -9.61 23.06
CA SER A 562 27.25 -8.50 22.12
C SER A 562 28.52 -7.65 22.01
N ASN A 563 28.88 -7.27 20.79
CA ASN A 563 29.96 -6.30 20.55
C ASN A 563 29.47 -4.89 20.89
N VAL A 564 30.14 -4.19 21.80
CA VAL A 564 29.70 -2.89 22.32
C VAL A 564 30.52 -1.78 21.70
N TYR A 565 29.85 -0.86 21.02
CA TYR A 565 30.46 0.31 20.38
C TYR A 565 29.86 1.59 20.94
N PHE A 566 30.67 2.65 20.92
CA PHE A 566 30.23 4.00 21.28
C PHE A 566 30.19 4.88 20.04
N LEU A 567 29.04 5.52 19.81
CA LEU A 567 28.84 6.53 18.78
C LEU A 567 28.69 7.88 19.48
N GLN A 568 29.75 8.68 19.44
CA GLN A 568 29.77 10.01 20.05
C GLN A 568 29.00 11.01 19.18
N ARG A 569 28.20 11.88 19.82
CA ARG A 569 27.45 12.97 19.18
C ARG A 569 28.28 13.79 18.21
N ASP A 570 29.49 14.21 18.61
CA ASP A 570 30.34 15.06 17.78
C ASP A 570 30.78 14.39 16.47
N ALA A 571 30.87 13.06 16.44
CA ALA A 571 31.18 12.33 15.22
C ALA A 571 29.96 12.28 14.29
N ILE A 572 28.76 12.10 14.85
CA ILE A 572 27.49 12.08 14.10
C ILE A 572 27.24 13.46 13.48
N GLU A 573 27.36 14.54 14.27
CA GLU A 573 27.10 15.90 13.79
C GLU A 573 28.10 16.38 12.72
N ARG A 574 29.36 15.95 12.79
CA ARG A 574 30.35 16.23 11.74
C ARG A 574 29.95 15.59 10.41
N ASN A 575 29.59 14.30 10.41
CA ASN A 575 29.13 13.61 9.20
C ASN A 575 27.89 14.29 8.58
N THR A 576 26.98 14.81 9.39
CA THR A 576 25.83 15.60 8.90
C THR A 576 26.29 16.81 8.09
N ARG A 577 27.19 17.62 8.66
CA ARG A 577 27.61 18.90 8.11
C ARG A 577 28.53 18.74 6.90
N GLU A 578 29.43 17.78 6.94
CA GLU A 578 30.52 17.66 5.97
C GLU A 578 30.12 16.88 4.71
N LEU A 579 29.13 15.98 4.78
CA LEU A 579 28.89 15.02 3.69
C LEU A 579 27.41 14.82 3.37
N LEU A 580 26.57 14.57 4.38
CA LEU A 580 25.20 14.10 4.14
C LEU A 580 24.26 15.21 3.67
N MET A 581 24.32 16.41 4.26
CA MET A 581 23.47 17.53 3.83
C MET A 581 23.77 17.95 2.39
N GLU A 582 25.05 18.04 2.03
CA GLU A 582 25.47 18.38 0.67
C GLU A 582 24.98 17.34 -0.33
N ARG A 583 25.13 16.04 -0.01
CA ARG A 583 24.62 14.92 -0.83
C ARG A 583 23.12 15.02 -1.06
N TRP A 584 22.32 15.19 0.00
CA TRP A 584 20.86 15.23 -0.13
C TRP A 584 20.39 16.46 -0.92
N ASN A 585 21.12 17.58 -0.82
CA ASN A 585 20.83 18.79 -1.60
C ASN A 585 21.21 18.64 -3.09
N LYS A 586 22.30 17.92 -3.38
CA LYS A 586 22.81 17.70 -4.75
C LYS A 586 22.09 16.61 -5.51
N THR A 587 21.63 15.56 -4.82
CA THR A 587 20.98 14.41 -5.46
C THR A 587 19.61 14.82 -6.00
N ARG A 588 19.43 14.75 -7.33
CA ARG A 588 18.17 15.13 -7.99
C ARG A 588 17.25 13.92 -8.16
N GLY A 589 15.96 14.14 -7.96
CA GLY A 589 14.90 13.14 -8.12
C GLY A 589 14.20 12.80 -6.80
N ARG A 590 12.87 12.73 -6.83
CA ARG A 590 12.06 12.22 -5.71
C ARG A 590 11.62 10.80 -6.02
N ALA A 591 12.05 9.83 -5.22
CA ALA A 591 11.42 8.52 -5.22
C ALA A 591 9.98 8.67 -4.71
N LYS A 592 9.01 8.63 -5.63
CA LYS A 592 7.59 8.61 -5.29
C LYS A 592 7.24 7.21 -4.79
N GLY A 593 6.32 7.11 -3.83
CA GLY A 593 5.83 5.81 -3.36
C GLY A 593 6.78 5.03 -2.45
N ILE A 594 7.86 5.60 -1.90
CA ILE A 594 8.80 4.87 -0.99
C ILE A 594 8.06 4.02 0.06
N ARG A 595 6.95 4.52 0.61
CA ARG A 595 6.16 3.83 1.63
C ARG A 595 5.56 2.50 1.15
N THR A 596 5.26 2.33 -0.13
CA THR A 596 4.63 1.11 -0.68
C THR A 596 5.64 -0.02 -0.92
N TYR A 597 6.91 0.31 -1.17
CA TYR A 597 7.97 -0.67 -1.46
C TYR A 597 8.60 -1.25 -0.21
N HIS A 598 8.93 -2.55 -0.22
CA HIS A 598 9.56 -3.23 0.92
C HIS A 598 10.98 -3.70 0.62
N GLN A 599 11.44 -3.57 -0.61
CA GLN A 599 12.82 -3.88 -0.99
C GLN A 599 13.40 -2.78 -1.87
N PHE A 600 14.65 -2.40 -1.59
CA PHE A 600 15.44 -1.44 -2.34
C PHE A 600 16.81 -2.05 -2.63
N ASP A 601 17.17 -2.15 -3.91
CA ASP A 601 18.44 -2.71 -4.38
C ASP A 601 19.09 -1.76 -5.41
N PRO A 602 20.17 -1.05 -5.04
CA PRO A 602 20.88 -0.14 -5.94
C PRO A 602 21.60 -0.91 -7.05
N GLN A 603 21.61 -0.31 -8.25
CA GLN A 603 22.31 -0.78 -9.44
C GLN A 603 23.41 0.22 -9.85
N ASN A 604 24.34 -0.22 -10.68
CA ASN A 604 25.55 0.54 -11.02
C ASN A 604 25.29 1.91 -11.70
N ASP A 605 24.15 2.08 -12.39
CA ASP A 605 23.86 3.27 -13.21
C ASP A 605 23.11 4.40 -12.47
N GLY A 606 23.16 4.43 -11.12
CA GLY A 606 22.32 5.35 -10.34
C GLY A 606 20.84 4.95 -10.29
N CYS A 607 20.52 3.75 -10.78
CA CYS A 607 19.18 3.18 -10.74
C CYS A 607 18.95 2.44 -9.42
N MET A 608 17.78 2.63 -8.81
CA MET A 608 17.30 1.88 -7.65
C MET A 608 16.15 0.97 -8.08
N LEU A 609 16.32 -0.33 -7.89
CA LEU A 609 15.22 -1.28 -8.05
C LEU A 609 14.39 -1.31 -6.77
N CYS A 610 13.09 -1.09 -6.91
CA CYS A 610 12.13 -1.09 -5.83
C CYS A 610 11.08 -2.19 -6.08
N ARG A 611 10.78 -2.98 -5.06
CA ARG A 611 9.72 -3.99 -5.14
C ARG A 611 8.66 -3.79 -4.06
N ARG A 612 7.39 -3.97 -4.43
CA ARG A 612 6.24 -3.79 -3.51
C ARG A 612 6.26 -4.84 -2.42
N THR A 613 6.37 -6.09 -2.82
CA THR A 613 6.84 -7.21 -2.00
C THR A 613 8.19 -7.68 -2.52
N SER A 614 9.00 -8.31 -1.69
CA SER A 614 10.35 -8.73 -2.09
C SER A 614 10.33 -9.88 -3.11
N ASN A 615 9.18 -10.54 -3.26
CA ASN A 615 8.91 -11.61 -4.22
C ASN A 615 8.12 -11.13 -5.45
N SER A 616 7.71 -9.85 -5.52
CA SER A 616 6.93 -9.36 -6.66
C SER A 616 7.74 -9.50 -7.95
N MET A 617 7.08 -10.01 -9.00
CA MET A 617 7.67 -10.14 -10.33
C MET A 617 7.90 -8.77 -10.98
N GLU A 618 7.07 -7.78 -10.63
CA GLU A 618 7.19 -6.42 -11.11
C GLU A 618 8.23 -5.65 -10.29
N THR A 619 9.18 -5.04 -10.98
CA THR A 619 10.20 -4.18 -10.37
C THR A 619 10.05 -2.77 -10.89
N ASP A 620 9.74 -1.84 -9.98
CA ASP A 620 9.77 -0.42 -10.30
C ASP A 620 11.22 0.07 -10.28
N LYS A 621 11.58 0.88 -11.28
CA LYS A 621 12.92 1.46 -11.41
C LYS A 621 12.86 2.95 -11.15
N PHE A 622 13.65 3.43 -10.18
CA PHE A 622 13.86 4.84 -9.93
C PHE A 622 15.26 5.23 -10.33
N TYR A 623 15.40 6.24 -11.18
CA TYR A 623 16.70 6.83 -11.50
C TYR A 623 16.96 8.00 -10.57
N LEU A 624 18.02 7.88 -9.77
CA LEU A 624 18.55 8.97 -8.95
C LEU A 624 19.88 9.39 -9.58
N GLN A 625 19.94 10.62 -10.09
CA GLN A 625 21.16 11.12 -10.71
C GLN A 625 22.20 11.39 -9.63
N LYS A 626 23.28 10.59 -9.61
CA LYS A 626 24.48 10.91 -8.84
C LYS A 626 25.16 12.10 -9.50
N GLU A 627 25.42 13.19 -8.78
CA GLU A 627 26.42 14.16 -9.24
C GLU A 627 27.79 13.47 -9.13
N HIS A 628 28.41 13.16 -10.27
CA HIS A 628 29.78 12.67 -10.31
C HIS A 628 30.71 13.72 -9.69
N LYS A 629 31.65 13.28 -8.83
CA LYS A 629 32.75 14.14 -8.38
C LYS A 629 33.45 14.71 -9.61
N THR A 630 33.71 16.00 -9.55
CA THR A 630 34.13 16.92 -10.60
C THR A 630 35.52 16.65 -11.21
N GLU A 631 35.98 15.41 -11.29
CA GLU A 631 37.30 15.06 -11.87
C GLU A 631 37.22 14.18 -13.12
N GLU A 632 36.09 13.52 -13.37
CA GLU A 632 35.79 12.91 -14.68
C GLU A 632 34.60 13.63 -15.31
N LYS A 633 34.84 14.84 -15.82
CA LYS A 633 34.04 15.30 -16.97
C LYS A 633 34.29 14.27 -18.07
N LEU A 634 33.29 13.45 -18.40
CA LEU A 634 33.20 12.86 -19.74
C LEU A 634 33.47 14.02 -20.70
N LEU A 635 34.61 14.01 -21.40
CA LEU A 635 34.83 14.89 -22.53
C LEU A 635 33.66 14.64 -23.48
N LEU A 636 32.73 15.60 -23.62
CA LEU A 636 31.66 15.49 -24.61
C LEU A 636 32.20 15.82 -26.01
N LEU A 637 33.41 16.40 -26.09
CA LEU A 637 34.09 16.76 -27.33
C LEU A 637 35.49 16.14 -27.40
N ARG A 638 35.82 15.56 -28.56
CA ARG A 638 37.17 15.08 -28.90
C ARG A 638 37.67 15.81 -30.14
N GLN A 639 38.92 16.28 -30.11
CA GLN A 639 39.57 16.82 -31.30
C GLN A 639 39.85 15.70 -32.31
N VAL A 640 39.52 15.94 -33.57
CA VAL A 640 39.62 14.96 -34.64
C VAL A 640 40.90 15.23 -35.44
N ASN A 641 41.82 14.26 -35.47
CA ASN A 641 43.08 14.41 -36.20
C ASN A 641 43.22 13.42 -37.37
N THR A 642 42.46 12.32 -37.37
CA THR A 642 42.51 11.29 -38.41
C THR A 642 41.11 10.77 -38.78
N PHE A 643 40.95 10.25 -40.01
CA PHE A 643 39.70 9.62 -40.45
C PHE A 643 39.30 8.39 -39.60
N GLN A 644 40.24 7.78 -38.87
CA GLN A 644 39.98 6.64 -37.97
C GLN A 644 39.25 7.07 -36.68
N ASP A 645 39.23 8.36 -36.37
CA ASP A 645 38.57 8.90 -35.17
C ASP A 645 37.07 9.15 -35.36
N ILE A 646 36.53 8.82 -36.53
CA ILE A 646 35.21 9.23 -36.98
C ILE A 646 34.44 8.03 -37.54
N ALA A 647 33.18 7.90 -37.13
CA ALA A 647 32.26 6.90 -37.66
C ALA A 647 31.06 7.56 -38.36
N VAL A 648 30.40 6.80 -39.24
CA VAL A 648 29.11 7.17 -39.82
C VAL A 648 28.09 7.37 -38.69
N GLN A 649 27.23 8.38 -38.80
CA GLN A 649 26.28 8.89 -37.80
C GLN A 649 26.87 9.77 -36.68
N ASN A 650 28.20 9.88 -36.56
CA ASN A 650 28.80 10.80 -35.59
C ASN A 650 28.41 12.25 -35.88
N PHE A 651 28.27 13.04 -34.82
CA PHE A 651 28.05 14.49 -34.92
C PHE A 651 29.38 15.22 -34.78
N VAL A 652 29.68 16.10 -35.73
CA VAL A 652 30.93 16.86 -35.81
C VAL A 652 30.66 18.35 -35.91
N ILE A 653 31.59 19.13 -35.38
CA ILE A 653 31.65 20.58 -35.56
C ILE A 653 32.55 20.85 -36.76
N ILE A 654 32.02 21.55 -37.76
CA ILE A 654 32.73 21.88 -38.99
C ILE A 654 32.85 23.39 -39.16
N GLU A 655 33.90 23.83 -39.83
CA GLU A 655 34.10 25.21 -40.26
C GLU A 655 34.09 25.28 -41.78
N HIS A 656 33.16 26.04 -42.36
CA HIS A 656 33.05 26.16 -43.81
C HIS A 656 32.63 27.58 -44.20
N ASN A 657 33.44 28.25 -45.03
CA ASN A 657 33.32 29.68 -45.37
C ASN A 657 33.25 30.59 -44.13
N ASP A 658 34.18 30.44 -43.19
CA ASP A 658 34.29 31.22 -41.94
C ASP A 658 33.07 31.13 -41.01
N ILE A 659 32.19 30.15 -41.22
CA ILE A 659 31.03 29.90 -40.37
C ILE A 659 31.07 28.46 -39.86
N ARG A 660 30.88 28.30 -38.54
CA ARG A 660 30.85 26.99 -37.90
C ARG A 660 29.45 26.42 -37.83
N TYR A 661 29.32 25.13 -38.12
CA TYR A 661 28.05 24.38 -38.07
C TYR A 661 28.21 23.06 -37.32
N LEU A 662 27.10 22.59 -36.75
CA LEU A 662 26.99 21.20 -36.30
C LEU A 662 26.50 20.35 -37.48
N ALA A 663 27.16 19.23 -37.75
CA ALA A 663 26.82 18.33 -38.83
C ALA A 663 26.83 16.86 -38.38
N GLN A 664 26.04 16.03 -39.04
CA GLN A 664 26.06 14.58 -38.87
C GLN A 664 26.71 13.93 -40.09
N ILE A 665 27.53 12.91 -39.86
CA ILE A 665 28.22 12.20 -40.94
C ILE A 665 27.31 11.12 -41.52
N LEU A 666 27.14 11.14 -42.83
CA LEU A 666 26.32 10.19 -43.57
C LEU A 666 27.18 9.12 -44.23
N GLU A 667 28.31 9.49 -44.82
CA GLU A 667 29.25 8.56 -45.47
C GLU A 667 30.69 9.06 -45.32
N VAL A 668 31.64 8.12 -45.28
CA VAL A 668 33.08 8.38 -45.23
C VAL A 668 33.72 7.75 -46.47
N ASP A 669 34.19 8.56 -47.41
CA ASP A 669 34.93 8.09 -48.60
C ASP A 669 36.43 8.12 -48.30
N LEU A 670 36.97 6.98 -47.87
CA LEU A 670 38.40 6.80 -47.56
C LEU A 670 39.30 6.88 -48.79
N VAL A 671 38.76 6.73 -50.01
CA VAL A 671 39.55 6.75 -51.25
C VAL A 671 39.75 8.18 -51.73
N LYS A 672 38.73 9.03 -51.56
CA LYS A 672 38.80 10.46 -51.92
C LYS A 672 39.23 11.36 -50.77
N GLU A 673 39.25 10.85 -49.55
CA GLU A 673 39.47 11.62 -48.31
C GLU A 673 38.38 12.69 -48.08
N ASN A 674 37.12 12.33 -48.34
CA ASN A 674 35.97 13.24 -48.19
C ASN A 674 34.88 12.63 -47.29
N LEU A 675 34.16 13.51 -46.59
CA LEU A 675 33.04 13.17 -45.73
C LEU A 675 31.75 13.73 -46.33
N LEU A 676 30.74 12.86 -46.51
CA LEU A 676 29.39 13.31 -46.82
C LEU A 676 28.66 13.63 -45.52
N ILE A 677 28.23 14.87 -45.35
CA ILE A 677 27.63 15.35 -44.10
C ILE A 677 26.25 16.00 -44.30
N GLN A 678 25.43 15.95 -43.24
CA GLN A 678 24.18 16.68 -43.09
C GLN A 678 24.36 17.79 -42.04
N SER A 679 24.42 19.05 -42.48
CA SER A 679 24.55 20.19 -41.56
C SER A 679 23.21 20.59 -40.92
N TYR A 680 23.26 21.22 -39.74
CA TYR A 680 22.12 21.73 -38.98
C TYR A 680 22.26 23.24 -38.69
N LYS A 681 21.13 23.94 -38.66
CA LYS A 681 20.97 25.35 -38.25
C LYS A 681 20.57 25.46 -36.77
N PRO A 682 20.93 26.55 -36.07
CA PRO A 682 21.67 27.75 -36.53
C PRO A 682 23.22 27.58 -36.55
N PRO A 683 23.96 28.45 -37.26
CA PRO A 683 25.42 28.55 -37.11
C PRO A 683 25.82 29.02 -35.70
N PHE A 684 27.03 28.67 -35.27
CA PHE A 684 27.56 29.07 -33.96
C PHE A 684 27.83 30.59 -33.86
N PRO A 685 27.67 31.20 -32.67
CA PRO A 685 27.26 30.62 -31.39
C PRO A 685 25.74 30.40 -31.28
N ILE A 686 25.33 29.29 -30.66
CA ILE A 686 23.92 28.95 -30.44
C ILE A 686 23.33 29.91 -29.39
N GLN A 687 22.21 30.56 -29.71
CA GLN A 687 21.63 31.63 -28.87
C GLN A 687 20.82 31.12 -27.66
N SER A 688 20.43 29.84 -27.59
CA SER A 688 19.61 29.31 -26.50
C SER A 688 19.92 27.86 -26.08
N HIS A 689 19.70 27.54 -24.80
CA HIS A 689 19.91 26.21 -24.21
C HIS A 689 19.00 25.09 -24.76
N TYR A 690 17.96 25.41 -25.52
CA TYR A 690 16.98 24.45 -26.07
C TYR A 690 16.77 24.66 -27.57
N THR A 691 17.86 24.69 -28.32
CA THR A 691 17.78 24.93 -29.76
C THR A 691 17.49 23.62 -30.49
N ASN A 692 16.31 23.53 -31.12
CA ASN A 692 16.00 22.46 -32.06
C ASN A 692 16.93 22.58 -33.28
N LEU A 693 17.64 21.50 -33.61
CA LEU A 693 18.53 21.44 -34.75
C LEU A 693 17.70 21.22 -36.02
N VAL A 694 17.64 22.24 -36.88
CA VAL A 694 16.91 22.16 -38.15
C VAL A 694 17.89 21.81 -39.27
N LYS A 695 17.60 20.78 -40.07
CA LYS A 695 18.46 20.40 -41.21
C LYS A 695 18.71 21.59 -42.13
N PHE A 696 19.97 21.84 -42.45
CA PHE A 696 20.41 22.94 -43.30
C PHE A 696 21.08 22.38 -44.56
N ARG A 697 20.62 22.84 -45.74
CA ARG A 697 21.10 22.47 -47.09
C ARG A 697 21.02 20.95 -47.43
N LYS A 698 21.18 20.64 -48.72
CA LYS A 698 21.44 19.26 -49.20
C LYS A 698 22.82 18.81 -48.71
N ASN A 699 23.02 17.51 -48.58
CA ASN A 699 24.27 16.89 -48.12
C ASN A 699 25.50 17.52 -48.79
N LEU A 700 26.53 17.80 -48.00
CA LEU A 700 27.78 18.43 -48.45
C LEU A 700 28.91 17.43 -48.38
N ASN A 701 29.82 17.47 -49.36
CA ASN A 701 31.12 16.81 -49.25
C ASN A 701 32.13 17.82 -48.70
N ILE A 702 32.79 17.46 -47.60
CA ILE A 702 33.83 18.28 -46.96
C ILE A 702 35.10 17.45 -46.75
N ASP A 703 36.23 18.12 -46.62
CA ASP A 703 37.50 17.48 -46.30
C ASP A 703 37.67 17.36 -44.78
N LEU A 704 38.53 16.44 -44.32
CA LEU A 704 38.78 16.26 -42.88
C LEU A 704 39.33 17.53 -42.20
N GLN A 705 40.05 18.36 -42.94
CA GLN A 705 40.63 19.61 -42.44
C GLN A 705 39.55 20.61 -41.99
N ASP A 706 38.33 20.48 -42.50
CA ASP A 706 37.19 21.33 -42.12
C ASP A 706 36.51 20.85 -40.82
N VAL A 707 36.90 19.68 -40.27
CA VAL A 707 36.35 19.10 -39.03
C VAL A 707 37.17 19.53 -37.82
N ILE A 708 36.53 20.23 -36.89
CA ILE A 708 37.20 20.79 -35.70
C ILE A 708 37.15 19.80 -34.52
N ALA A 709 35.98 19.22 -34.27
CA ALA A 709 35.76 18.31 -33.14
C ALA A 709 34.59 17.37 -33.39
N CYS A 710 34.63 16.20 -32.74
CA CYS A 710 33.56 15.21 -32.71
C CYS A 710 32.84 15.24 -31.37
N LEU A 711 31.52 15.22 -31.41
CA LEU A 711 30.65 15.04 -30.26
C LEU A 711 30.63 13.55 -29.90
N LEU A 712 30.94 13.23 -28.64
CA LEU A 712 31.02 11.84 -28.14
C LEU A 712 29.67 11.30 -27.64
N VAL A 713 28.66 12.17 -27.51
CA VAL A 713 27.31 11.82 -27.08
C VAL A 713 26.30 12.36 -28.08
N GLU A 714 25.40 11.51 -28.57
CA GLU A 714 24.41 11.89 -29.57
C GLU A 714 23.41 12.95 -29.06
N PRO A 715 22.93 13.86 -29.93
CA PRO A 715 21.82 14.76 -29.59
C PRO A 715 20.52 13.96 -29.36
N THR A 716 19.72 14.40 -28.40
CA THR A 716 18.43 13.77 -28.06
C THR A 716 17.37 13.99 -29.13
N ILE A 717 16.45 13.04 -29.32
CA ILE A 717 15.33 13.16 -30.25
C ILE A 717 14.08 13.62 -29.49
N GLY A 718 13.58 14.82 -29.81
CA GLY A 718 12.37 15.39 -29.20
C GLY A 718 11.07 14.75 -29.70
N LYS A 719 9.94 15.07 -29.05
CA LYS A 719 8.60 14.49 -29.30
C LYS A 719 8.07 14.61 -30.74
N ARG A 720 8.70 15.43 -31.59
CA ARG A 720 8.36 15.61 -33.02
C ARG A 720 9.46 15.09 -33.97
N GLY A 721 10.38 14.25 -33.49
CA GLY A 721 11.48 13.71 -34.30
C GLY A 721 12.61 14.72 -34.60
N GLN A 722 12.62 15.88 -33.94
CA GLN A 722 13.65 16.91 -34.10
C GLN A 722 14.81 16.64 -33.12
N LEU A 723 16.04 16.81 -33.59
CA LEU A 723 17.24 16.68 -32.74
C LEU A 723 17.38 17.90 -31.81
N THR A 724 17.68 17.67 -30.55
CA THR A 724 17.84 18.67 -29.49
C THR A 724 19.12 18.43 -28.71
N LEU A 725 19.89 19.50 -28.48
CA LEU A 725 21.08 19.46 -27.62
C LEU A 725 20.67 19.55 -26.15
N SER A 726 21.33 18.76 -25.29
CA SER A 726 21.20 18.91 -23.84
C SER A 726 21.87 20.20 -23.36
N ARG A 727 21.51 20.68 -22.15
CA ARG A 727 22.12 21.88 -21.56
C ARG A 727 23.63 21.71 -21.36
N GLU A 728 24.11 20.50 -21.07
CA GLU A 728 25.52 20.17 -20.90
C GLU A 728 26.27 20.18 -22.23
N GLN A 729 25.73 19.52 -23.26
CA GLN A 729 26.25 19.57 -24.64
C GLN A 729 26.33 21.02 -25.13
N PHE A 730 25.30 21.83 -24.87
CA PHE A 730 25.29 23.24 -25.22
C PHE A 730 26.43 24.02 -24.55
N ILE A 731 26.62 23.84 -23.23
CA ILE A 731 27.68 24.55 -22.49
C ILE A 731 29.07 24.13 -22.97
N GLU A 732 29.28 22.85 -23.22
CA GLU A 732 30.59 22.35 -23.65
C GLU A 732 30.93 22.78 -25.08
N ILE A 733 29.96 22.74 -26.01
CA ILE A 733 30.12 23.26 -27.36
C ILE A 733 30.37 24.78 -27.35
N GLN A 734 29.70 25.54 -26.48
CA GLN A 734 29.95 26.98 -26.32
C GLN A 734 31.34 27.28 -25.76
N ASN A 735 31.82 26.48 -24.81
CA ASN A 735 33.15 26.62 -24.24
C ASN A 735 34.25 26.24 -25.23
N PHE A 736 34.01 25.27 -26.11
CA PHE A 736 34.94 24.88 -27.17
C PHE A 736 34.98 25.89 -28.33
N SER A 737 33.89 26.64 -28.54
CA SER A 737 33.81 27.72 -29.53
C SER A 737 34.51 29.00 -29.11
N ARG A 738 34.78 29.20 -27.80
CA ARG A 738 35.52 30.35 -27.24
C ARG A 738 36.99 30.01 -27.16
#